data_AF-A0A524D6K2-F1
#
_entry.id   AF-A0A524D6K2-F1
#
_cell.length_a   1.000
_cell.length_b   1.000
_cell.length_c   1.000
_cell.angle_alpha   90.00
_cell.angle_beta   90.00
_cell.angle_gamma   90.00
#
_symmetry.space_group_name_H-M   'P 1'
#
loop_
_entity.id
_entity.type
_entity.pdbx_description
1 polymer ?
#
loop_
_entity_poly.entity_id
_entity_poly.type
_entity_poly.pdbx_seq_one_letter_code
_entity_poly.pdbx_strand_id
1 'polypeptide(L)'
;MVEMSKEYREYFDLIQRQVDQCYDIAERAKQKGLDPELYVESPQAKDLAGRVEKLVGPDGVAKVIRELKEKSFSDDQIVFRVVSDILEEKIGKFETLDDRVERAIRVGLAIKTMGVVSAPLEGISKIKIRKDHQGNKYLSLYFAGPIRAAGGTTAALCVLIADFVREKSNLPKYEATEAETGRYVEEVKLYDRRVHLQYPSNPDEIRFAVEHLPVEINGDSTENEEVSAFRNLPRIETNSIRGGACLVLNDGIILKAPKLLKIANTMNLKGWDWLADLKKLAVKEEIPTEDKAKEKESEKNTEEEKIPPNHKYVADIIAGRPVFSHPSRIGGHRIRYGRSRNTGLAAGGFHPATMYILDRFVAIGTQLRTERPGKSTSICPVSSIEPPIIKLENGDVVRVTSASMAHEMFPKTKQILFLGDILFGFGEFSENNHKLIPSGYVEEWWVLELEQALQDQKEVPGEIKQFLKNPFEIKPTAEEALHISETYKIPLHPAFTDFWGNLTVEELKALRDALMDGYDKASDKLNLGFDNHIKKILEKAFVPHRLMDDKIIFSSAMNHIYIHIFNLQENPLDSLEKVKDVFDFFSQISGITIKNKAPYFMGTRMGRPEKSERKSMKGIHTLFPLSDKVGNSRAVEKAIELGKIKIEVCRKKCMNCGKVTLFHQCPQCGSHTEFQKICENCKKLFPMEEENCSQCGRTLKYSSEAIFNFKNHINLKLKETNQYIPKKFKGIFGLTNELKVPEPIEKGILRAKNKVLVYKTAEIRYDATDIPLTHFKPKEIGVSTSQLKNLGYTYDYKGQPISRDDQI
;
A
#
# COMPACT_ATOMS: atom_id res chain seq x y z
N MET A 1 29.04 -1.24 0.28
CA MET A 1 28.23 -1.76 1.40
C MET A 1 28.64 -1.02 2.66
N VAL A 2 27.68 -0.56 3.46
CA VAL A 2 27.98 0.02 4.78
C VAL A 2 28.36 -1.13 5.69
N GLU A 3 29.54 -1.07 6.32
CA GLU A 3 29.96 -2.07 7.30
C GLU A 3 29.01 -2.01 8.50
N MET A 4 28.46 -3.16 8.89
CA MET A 4 27.50 -3.22 10.00
C MET A 4 28.18 -2.80 11.30
N SER A 5 27.64 -1.78 11.97
CA SER A 5 28.19 -1.28 13.24
C SER A 5 28.16 -2.37 14.32
N LYS A 6 28.95 -2.19 15.37
CA LYS A 6 28.98 -3.12 16.50
C LYS A 6 27.60 -3.20 17.18
N GLU A 7 26.95 -2.06 17.34
CA GLU A 7 25.62 -1.94 17.95
C GLU A 7 24.56 -2.68 17.13
N TYR A 8 24.60 -2.57 15.80
CA TYR A 8 23.71 -3.32 14.92
C TYR A 8 23.95 -4.84 14.98
N ARG A 9 25.22 -5.28 15.09
CA ARG A 9 25.55 -6.70 15.30
C ARG A 9 24.96 -7.21 16.61
N GLU A 10 25.21 -6.49 17.71
CA GLU A 10 24.70 -6.84 19.04
C GLU A 10 23.16 -6.92 19.07
N TYR A 11 22.48 -6.02 18.37
CA TYR A 11 21.02 -6.06 18.19
C TYR A 11 20.54 -7.33 17.47
N PHE A 12 21.12 -7.67 16.31
CA PHE A 12 20.73 -8.87 15.57
C PHE A 12 21.10 -10.16 16.32
N ASP A 13 22.22 -10.19 17.03
CA ASP A 13 22.62 -11.32 17.87
C ASP A 13 21.68 -11.51 19.07
N LEU A 14 21.16 -10.42 19.65
CA LEU A 14 20.13 -10.48 20.68
C LEU A 14 18.83 -11.08 20.12
N ILE A 15 18.36 -10.60 18.97
CA ILE A 15 17.16 -11.13 18.32
C ILE A 15 17.33 -12.60 17.98
N GLN A 16 18.46 -12.99 17.35
CA GLN A 16 18.70 -14.37 16.96
C GLN A 16 18.69 -15.30 18.18
N ARG A 17 19.33 -14.91 19.29
CA ARG A 17 19.28 -15.69 20.54
C ARG A 17 17.85 -15.89 21.07
N GLN A 18 17.02 -14.85 21.02
CA GLN A 18 15.62 -14.95 21.46
C GLN A 18 14.77 -15.81 20.52
N VAL A 19 15.03 -15.74 19.21
CA VAL A 19 14.40 -16.61 18.20
C VAL A 19 14.81 -18.07 18.43
N ASP A 20 16.09 -18.34 18.64
CA ASP A 20 16.60 -19.69 18.89
C ASP A 20 15.99 -20.30 20.15
N GLN A 21 15.86 -19.51 21.23
CA GLN A 21 15.13 -19.94 22.44
C GLN A 21 13.67 -20.32 22.15
N CYS A 22 12.97 -19.57 21.29
CA CYS A 22 11.62 -19.92 20.87
C CYS A 22 11.59 -21.22 20.06
N TYR A 23 12.54 -21.42 19.15
CA TYR A 23 12.66 -22.64 18.36
C TYR A 23 12.96 -23.86 19.25
N ASP A 24 13.85 -23.74 20.24
CA ASP A 24 14.15 -24.84 21.17
C ASP A 24 12.92 -25.29 21.98
N ILE A 25 12.04 -24.36 22.33
CA ILE A 25 10.76 -24.68 22.97
C ILE A 25 9.84 -25.39 21.98
N ALA A 26 9.74 -24.88 20.75
CA ALA A 26 8.87 -25.43 19.72
C ALA A 26 9.31 -26.83 19.26
N GLU A 27 10.59 -27.05 19.04
CA GLU A 27 11.17 -28.34 18.65
C GLU A 27 10.94 -29.40 19.72
N ARG A 28 11.22 -29.09 20.99
CA ARG A 28 10.92 -30.01 22.11
C ARG A 28 9.43 -30.33 22.21
N ALA A 29 8.55 -29.41 21.83
CA ALA A 29 7.11 -29.66 21.78
C ALA A 29 6.73 -30.57 20.59
N LYS A 30 7.28 -30.31 19.41
CA LYS A 30 7.06 -31.08 18.17
C LYS A 30 7.55 -32.52 18.28
N GLN A 31 8.71 -32.73 18.89
CA GLN A 31 9.29 -34.06 19.15
C GLN A 31 8.41 -34.97 20.02
N LYS A 32 7.45 -34.42 20.77
CA LYS A 32 6.45 -35.23 21.47
C LYS A 32 5.51 -35.97 20.51
N GLY A 33 5.45 -35.63 19.23
CA GLY A 33 4.66 -36.33 18.21
C GLY A 33 3.15 -36.11 18.30
N LEU A 34 2.71 -35.05 18.99
CA LEU A 34 1.31 -34.69 19.17
C LEU A 34 0.71 -33.90 17.99
N ASP A 35 1.58 -33.39 17.12
CA ASP A 35 1.26 -32.56 15.95
C ASP A 35 1.52 -33.32 14.63
N PRO A 36 1.12 -32.80 13.45
CA PRO A 36 1.35 -33.43 12.14
C PRO A 36 2.78 -33.87 11.88
N GLU A 37 3.74 -32.99 12.16
CA GLU A 37 5.16 -33.22 11.93
C GLU A 37 5.93 -33.26 13.26
N LEU A 38 7.08 -33.93 13.25
CA LEU A 38 8.01 -34.04 14.40
C LEU A 38 9.00 -32.87 14.52
N TYR A 39 8.98 -31.94 13.58
CA TYR A 39 9.85 -30.76 13.51
C TYR A 39 9.02 -29.48 13.32
N VAL A 40 9.66 -28.32 13.49
CA VAL A 40 9.01 -27.03 13.24
C VAL A 40 8.85 -26.77 11.74
N GLU A 41 7.61 -26.65 11.28
CA GLU A 41 7.24 -26.49 9.87
C GLU A 41 7.52 -25.07 9.30
N SER A 42 7.89 -24.11 10.14
CA SER A 42 8.26 -22.75 9.72
C SER A 42 9.77 -22.58 9.76
N PRO A 43 10.49 -22.68 8.63
CA PRO A 43 11.95 -22.58 8.64
C PRO A 43 12.43 -21.13 8.80
N GLN A 44 13.53 -20.93 9.53
CA GLN A 44 14.19 -19.62 9.62
C GLN A 44 14.95 -19.28 8.34
N ALA A 45 14.99 -18.01 7.95
CA ALA A 45 15.87 -17.53 6.88
C ALA A 45 16.45 -16.16 7.24
N LYS A 46 17.77 -16.00 7.13
CA LYS A 46 18.48 -14.77 7.53
C LYS A 46 18.36 -13.64 6.50
N ASP A 47 18.16 -13.99 5.23
CA ASP A 47 18.16 -13.04 4.13
C ASP A 47 17.23 -13.45 3.00
N LEU A 48 17.13 -12.59 1.97
CA LEU A 48 16.37 -12.88 0.76
C LEU A 48 16.81 -14.21 0.13
N ALA A 49 18.11 -14.40 -0.01
CA ALA A 49 18.68 -15.55 -0.70
C ALA A 49 18.25 -16.87 -0.05
N GLY A 50 18.36 -16.96 1.28
CA GLY A 50 17.89 -18.10 2.05
C GLY A 50 16.38 -18.28 2.01
N ARG A 51 15.60 -17.19 1.96
CA ARG A 51 14.14 -17.29 1.77
C ARG A 51 13.78 -17.91 0.43
N VAL A 52 14.42 -17.45 -0.66
CA VAL A 52 14.17 -17.99 -2.01
C VAL A 52 14.50 -19.47 -2.03
N GLU A 53 15.70 -19.87 -1.62
CA GLU A 53 16.14 -21.27 -1.62
C GLU A 53 15.22 -22.19 -0.81
N LYS A 54 14.81 -21.76 0.40
CA LYS A 54 13.91 -22.56 1.25
C LYS A 54 12.47 -22.58 0.76
N LEU A 55 12.00 -21.54 0.08
CA LEU A 55 10.63 -21.43 -0.42
C LEU A 55 10.44 -22.22 -1.71
N VAL A 56 11.32 -21.97 -2.66
CA VAL A 56 11.35 -22.57 -3.99
C VAL A 56 12.82 -22.74 -4.27
N GLY A 57 13.48 -23.89 -4.07
CA GLY A 57 14.91 -24.06 -4.46
C GLY A 57 15.26 -23.62 -5.90
N PRO A 58 16.32 -24.13 -6.54
CA PRO A 58 17.10 -25.29 -6.16
C PRO A 58 18.17 -24.95 -5.12
N ASP A 59 18.73 -26.00 -4.52
CA ASP A 59 19.88 -25.88 -3.64
C ASP A 59 21.05 -25.19 -4.36
N GLY A 60 21.71 -24.26 -3.67
CA GLY A 60 22.80 -23.44 -4.20
C GLY A 60 22.35 -22.09 -4.77
N VAL A 61 21.05 -21.87 -4.99
CA VAL A 61 20.55 -20.59 -5.51
C VAL A 61 20.84 -19.43 -4.56
N ALA A 62 20.81 -19.67 -3.24
CA ALA A 62 21.08 -18.63 -2.26
C ALA A 62 22.51 -18.08 -2.37
N LYS A 63 23.49 -18.95 -2.64
CA LYS A 63 24.89 -18.55 -2.82
C LYS A 63 25.03 -17.60 -4.01
N VAL A 64 24.44 -17.95 -5.15
CA VAL A 64 24.50 -17.12 -6.36
C VAL A 64 23.81 -15.77 -6.15
N ILE A 65 22.64 -15.75 -5.50
CA ILE A 65 21.95 -14.48 -5.18
C ILE A 65 22.84 -13.58 -4.32
N ARG A 66 23.52 -14.12 -3.30
CA ARG A 66 24.43 -13.35 -2.44
C ARG A 66 25.61 -12.78 -3.24
N GLU A 67 26.26 -13.59 -4.05
CA GLU A 67 27.39 -13.16 -4.89
C GLU A 67 27.00 -12.05 -5.87
N LEU A 68 25.80 -12.12 -6.46
CA LEU A 68 25.29 -11.06 -7.34
C LEU A 68 24.95 -9.78 -6.56
N LYS A 69 24.43 -9.89 -5.34
CA LYS A 69 24.20 -8.72 -4.47
C LYS A 69 25.49 -8.04 -4.05
N GLU A 70 26.53 -8.80 -3.72
CA GLU A 70 27.85 -8.27 -3.38
C GLU A 70 28.44 -7.45 -4.54
N LYS A 71 28.19 -7.88 -5.78
CA LYS A 71 28.55 -7.15 -7.01
C LYS A 71 27.63 -5.96 -7.32
N SER A 72 26.71 -5.60 -6.42
CA SER A 72 25.80 -4.45 -6.55
C SER A 72 24.87 -4.51 -7.77
N PHE A 73 24.51 -5.71 -8.23
CA PHE A 73 23.45 -5.86 -9.24
C PHE A 73 22.09 -5.46 -8.65
N SER A 74 21.26 -4.82 -9.48
CA SER A 74 19.86 -4.53 -9.14
C SER A 74 19.03 -5.81 -9.02
N ASP A 75 17.92 -5.75 -8.28
CA ASP A 75 17.03 -6.91 -8.11
C ASP A 75 16.57 -7.50 -9.45
N ASP A 76 16.25 -6.66 -10.43
CA ASP A 76 15.86 -7.12 -11.78
C ASP A 76 17.02 -7.83 -12.49
N GLN A 77 18.25 -7.29 -12.41
CA GLN A 77 19.42 -7.97 -12.98
C GLN A 77 19.69 -9.32 -12.31
N ILE A 78 19.52 -9.40 -10.98
CA ILE A 78 19.67 -10.66 -10.23
C ILE A 78 18.64 -11.68 -10.71
N VAL A 79 17.37 -11.29 -10.89
CA VAL A 79 16.31 -12.15 -11.42
C VAL A 79 16.72 -12.77 -12.75
N PHE A 80 17.02 -11.94 -13.76
CA PHE A 80 17.30 -12.46 -15.11
C PHE A 80 18.60 -13.27 -15.17
N ARG A 81 19.58 -12.96 -14.32
CA ARG A 81 20.82 -13.74 -14.25
C ARG A 81 20.63 -15.09 -13.59
N VAL A 82 19.92 -15.16 -12.45
CA VAL A 82 19.64 -16.43 -11.77
C VAL A 82 18.75 -17.32 -12.63
N VAL A 83 17.73 -16.76 -13.27
CA VAL A 83 16.89 -17.46 -14.25
C VAL A 83 17.74 -18.06 -15.37
N SER A 84 18.68 -17.27 -15.91
CA SER A 84 19.63 -17.73 -16.92
C SER A 84 20.51 -18.88 -16.42
N ASP A 85 21.06 -18.78 -15.21
CA ASP A 85 21.95 -19.78 -14.65
C ASP A 85 21.22 -21.10 -14.32
N ILE A 86 19.91 -21.06 -14.00
CA ILE A 86 19.07 -22.25 -13.88
C ILE A 86 18.82 -22.91 -15.24
N LEU A 87 18.49 -22.13 -16.28
CA LEU A 87 18.25 -22.66 -17.63
C LEU A 87 19.50 -23.25 -18.27
N GLU A 88 20.66 -22.70 -17.95
CA GLU A 88 21.99 -23.17 -18.38
C GLU A 88 22.55 -24.28 -17.48
N GLU A 89 21.76 -24.79 -16.52
CA GLU A 89 22.11 -25.88 -15.59
C GLU A 89 23.37 -25.63 -14.76
N LYS A 90 23.72 -24.35 -14.52
CA LYS A 90 24.76 -23.95 -13.57
C LYS A 90 24.29 -24.08 -12.13
N ILE A 91 22.97 -24.03 -11.90
CA ILE A 91 22.33 -24.11 -10.58
C ILE A 91 21.18 -25.11 -10.64
N GLY A 92 21.21 -26.11 -9.76
CA GLY A 92 20.22 -27.18 -9.74
C GLY A 92 20.40 -28.19 -10.88
N LYS A 93 19.87 -29.39 -10.68
CA LYS A 93 19.78 -30.43 -11.71
C LYS A 93 18.31 -30.80 -11.89
N PHE A 94 17.84 -30.83 -13.13
CA PHE A 94 16.44 -31.08 -13.47
C PHE A 94 16.37 -32.23 -14.48
N GLU A 95 15.39 -33.11 -14.32
CA GLU A 95 15.21 -34.27 -15.21
C GLU A 95 14.58 -33.86 -16.54
N THR A 96 13.69 -32.87 -16.52
CA THR A 96 12.94 -32.42 -17.70
C THR A 96 13.08 -30.92 -17.96
N LEU A 97 12.88 -30.52 -19.22
CA LEU A 97 12.81 -29.11 -19.59
C LEU A 97 11.66 -28.39 -18.87
N ASP A 98 10.52 -29.07 -18.70
CA ASP A 98 9.34 -28.55 -18.03
C ASP A 98 9.65 -28.18 -16.57
N ASP A 99 10.31 -29.09 -15.82
CA ASP A 99 10.72 -28.82 -14.43
C ASP A 99 11.71 -27.66 -14.33
N ARG A 100 12.64 -27.57 -15.29
CA ARG A 100 13.65 -26.50 -15.33
C ARG A 100 13.02 -25.14 -15.64
N VAL A 101 12.12 -25.08 -16.61
CA VAL A 101 11.37 -23.87 -16.99
C VAL A 101 10.47 -23.43 -15.84
N GLU A 102 9.73 -24.36 -15.23
CA GLU A 102 8.88 -24.07 -14.08
C GLU A 102 9.72 -23.51 -12.92
N ARG A 103 10.84 -24.16 -12.60
CA ARG A 103 11.70 -23.73 -11.52
C ARG A 103 12.30 -22.35 -11.77
N ALA A 104 12.79 -22.09 -12.98
CA ALA A 104 13.37 -20.80 -13.34
C ALA A 104 12.38 -19.64 -13.12
N ILE A 105 11.13 -19.81 -13.57
CA ILE A 105 10.08 -18.78 -13.42
C ILE A 105 9.71 -18.57 -11.95
N ARG A 106 9.52 -19.66 -11.17
CA ARG A 106 9.21 -19.56 -9.74
C ARG A 106 10.32 -18.87 -8.94
N VAL A 107 11.59 -19.17 -9.23
CA VAL A 107 12.74 -18.51 -8.60
C VAL A 107 12.80 -17.03 -8.97
N GLY A 108 12.62 -16.68 -10.25
CA GLY A 108 12.59 -15.28 -10.68
C GLY A 108 11.49 -14.49 -9.97
N LEU A 109 10.29 -15.08 -9.84
CA LEU A 109 9.19 -14.47 -9.09
C LEU A 109 9.49 -14.40 -7.58
N ALA A 110 10.11 -15.42 -6.99
CA ALA A 110 10.48 -15.43 -5.58
C ALA A 110 11.52 -14.35 -5.22
N ILE A 111 12.52 -14.15 -6.08
CA ILE A 111 13.50 -13.06 -5.92
C ILE A 111 12.78 -11.71 -5.96
N LYS A 112 11.91 -11.47 -6.95
CA LYS A 112 11.20 -10.18 -7.08
C LYS A 112 10.24 -9.92 -5.92
N THR A 113 9.57 -10.96 -5.44
CA THR A 113 8.67 -10.87 -4.29
C THR A 113 9.39 -10.89 -2.95
N MET A 114 10.72 -10.79 -2.95
CA MET A 114 11.57 -10.82 -1.77
C MET A 114 11.44 -12.10 -0.92
N GLY A 115 10.83 -13.16 -1.47
CA GLY A 115 10.47 -14.38 -0.76
C GLY A 115 9.52 -14.16 0.41
N VAL A 116 8.72 -13.08 0.42
CA VAL A 116 7.81 -12.74 1.55
C VAL A 116 6.33 -12.96 1.25
N VAL A 117 5.98 -13.34 0.02
CA VAL A 117 4.59 -13.63 -0.37
C VAL A 117 4.47 -15.06 -0.91
N SER A 118 3.27 -15.65 -0.83
CA SER A 118 3.03 -17.01 -1.30
C SER A 118 2.89 -17.12 -2.83
N ALA A 119 2.93 -16.01 -3.57
CA ALA A 119 2.70 -16.00 -5.01
C ALA A 119 3.58 -16.96 -5.83
N PRO A 120 4.89 -17.15 -5.54
CA PRO A 120 5.71 -18.14 -6.23
C PRO A 120 5.26 -19.59 -6.03
N LEU A 121 4.47 -19.87 -4.99
CA LEU A 121 3.95 -21.20 -4.66
C LEU A 121 2.46 -21.32 -5.04
N GLU A 122 1.62 -20.47 -4.45
CA GLU A 122 0.16 -20.52 -4.54
C GLU A 122 -0.41 -19.62 -5.64
N GLY A 123 0.35 -18.62 -6.10
CA GLY A 123 -0.11 -17.68 -7.14
C GLY A 123 -0.02 -18.26 -8.55
N ILE A 124 0.91 -19.19 -8.77
CA ILE A 124 1.05 -19.97 -10.00
C ILE A 124 0.76 -21.42 -9.68
N SER A 125 -0.36 -21.95 -10.15
CA SER A 125 -0.74 -23.34 -9.88
C SER A 125 0.07 -24.33 -10.68
N LYS A 126 0.35 -24.02 -11.96
CA LYS A 126 1.17 -24.85 -12.86
C LYS A 126 1.74 -24.04 -14.01
N ILE A 127 2.88 -24.48 -14.54
CA ILE A 127 3.49 -23.94 -15.75
C ILE A 127 3.57 -25.09 -16.76
N LYS A 128 3.07 -24.88 -17.98
CA LYS A 128 2.98 -25.95 -18.99
C LYS A 128 3.54 -25.51 -20.33
N ILE A 129 4.26 -26.41 -20.99
CA ILE A 129 4.57 -26.29 -22.41
C ILE A 129 3.45 -26.97 -23.19
N ARG A 130 2.59 -26.18 -23.82
CA ARG A 130 1.43 -26.64 -24.58
C ARG A 130 1.75 -26.67 -26.08
N LYS A 131 0.86 -27.27 -26.87
CA LYS A 131 0.92 -27.24 -28.33
C LYS A 131 -0.28 -26.49 -28.90
N ASP A 132 -0.04 -25.70 -29.94
CA ASP A 132 -1.09 -25.02 -30.69
C ASP A 132 -1.77 -25.99 -31.68
N HIS A 133 -2.69 -25.48 -32.51
CA HIS A 133 -3.38 -26.29 -33.53
C HIS A 133 -2.45 -26.79 -34.64
N GLN A 134 -1.31 -26.12 -34.84
CA GLN A 134 -0.29 -26.45 -35.83
C GLN A 134 0.80 -27.36 -35.24
N GLY A 135 0.74 -27.67 -33.94
CA GLY A 135 1.71 -28.48 -33.22
C GLY A 135 2.90 -27.70 -32.66
N ASN A 136 2.98 -26.38 -32.84
CA ASN A 136 4.03 -25.54 -32.29
C ASN A 136 3.90 -25.47 -30.77
N LYS A 137 5.04 -25.58 -30.07
CA LYS A 137 5.08 -25.48 -28.62
C LYS A 137 5.01 -24.01 -28.18
N TYR A 138 4.29 -23.72 -27.10
CA TYR A 138 4.28 -22.41 -26.45
C TYR A 138 4.16 -22.54 -24.93
N LEU A 139 4.50 -21.49 -24.20
CA LEU A 139 4.48 -21.47 -22.75
C LEU A 139 3.15 -20.93 -22.21
N SER A 140 2.56 -21.63 -21.24
CA SER A 140 1.29 -21.30 -20.59
C SER A 140 1.43 -21.28 -19.08
N LEU A 141 1.03 -20.16 -18.46
CA LEU A 141 1.10 -19.95 -17.02
C LEU A 141 -0.30 -19.98 -16.42
N TYR A 142 -0.53 -20.87 -15.46
CA TYR A 142 -1.81 -20.93 -14.76
C TYR A 142 -1.75 -20.13 -13.47
N PHE A 143 -2.42 -19.00 -13.47
CA PHE A 143 -2.54 -18.15 -12.29
C PHE A 143 -3.75 -18.52 -11.45
N ALA A 144 -3.58 -18.47 -10.13
CA ALA A 144 -4.64 -18.63 -9.15
C ALA A 144 -4.89 -17.32 -8.40
N GLY A 145 -6.05 -17.20 -7.73
CA GLY A 145 -6.44 -16.00 -6.98
C GLY A 145 -5.37 -15.43 -6.01
N PRO A 146 -4.55 -16.26 -5.32
CA PRO A 146 -3.47 -15.78 -4.45
C PRO A 146 -2.42 -14.91 -5.15
N ILE A 147 -2.33 -14.90 -6.50
CA ILE A 147 -1.42 -14.01 -7.25
C ILE A 147 -1.62 -12.53 -6.92
N ARG A 148 -2.84 -12.15 -6.47
CA ARG A 148 -3.16 -10.79 -6.02
C ARG A 148 -2.20 -10.28 -4.93
N ALA A 149 -1.68 -11.18 -4.10
CA ALA A 149 -0.75 -10.85 -3.02
C ALA A 149 0.63 -10.40 -3.52
N ALA A 150 1.04 -10.77 -4.74
CA ALA A 150 2.29 -10.32 -5.34
C ALA A 150 2.26 -8.82 -5.72
N GLY A 151 1.06 -8.27 -5.88
CA GLY A 151 0.85 -6.96 -6.50
C GLY A 151 0.97 -6.99 -8.03
N GLY A 152 0.31 -6.04 -8.69
CA GLY A 152 0.20 -6.00 -10.15
C GLY A 152 1.54 -5.93 -10.89
N THR A 153 2.51 -5.17 -10.37
CA THR A 153 3.83 -5.04 -11.01
C THR A 153 4.59 -6.37 -11.01
N THR A 154 4.54 -7.10 -9.90
CA THR A 154 5.24 -8.38 -9.77
C THR A 154 4.54 -9.48 -10.55
N ALA A 155 3.21 -9.48 -10.56
CA ALA A 155 2.40 -10.35 -11.41
C ALA A 155 2.72 -10.14 -12.91
N ALA A 156 2.80 -8.89 -13.37
CA ALA A 156 3.19 -8.56 -14.73
C ALA A 156 4.66 -8.93 -15.04
N LEU A 157 5.58 -8.73 -14.09
CA LEU A 157 6.97 -9.16 -14.25
C LEU A 157 7.07 -10.67 -14.41
N CYS A 158 6.21 -11.46 -13.78
CA CYS A 158 6.17 -12.91 -14.00
C CYS A 158 5.98 -13.27 -15.48
N VAL A 159 5.17 -12.50 -16.20
CA VAL A 159 4.94 -12.66 -17.64
C VAL A 159 6.18 -12.26 -18.44
N LEU A 160 6.88 -11.19 -18.06
CA LEU A 160 8.18 -10.82 -18.66
C LEU A 160 9.26 -11.89 -18.44
N ILE A 161 9.36 -12.43 -17.21
CA ILE A 161 10.30 -13.50 -16.88
C ILE A 161 9.97 -14.74 -17.73
N ALA A 162 8.69 -15.08 -17.85
CA ALA A 162 8.25 -16.20 -18.68
C ALA A 162 8.59 -16.00 -20.16
N ASP A 163 8.45 -14.78 -20.70
CA ASP A 163 8.86 -14.46 -22.07
C ASP A 163 10.38 -14.60 -22.28
N PHE A 164 11.17 -14.15 -21.31
CA PHE A 164 12.62 -14.38 -21.35
C PHE A 164 12.98 -15.87 -21.29
N VAL A 165 12.31 -16.63 -20.42
CA VAL A 165 12.53 -18.07 -20.26
C VAL A 165 12.13 -18.85 -21.51
N ARG A 166 10.98 -18.51 -22.14
CA ARG A 166 10.53 -19.18 -23.36
C ARG A 166 11.48 -18.89 -24.51
N GLU A 167 11.97 -17.65 -24.66
CA GLU A 167 12.95 -17.30 -25.70
C GLU A 167 14.26 -18.08 -25.50
N LYS A 168 14.82 -18.09 -24.28
CA LYS A 168 16.04 -18.87 -23.97
C LYS A 168 15.87 -20.38 -24.12
N SER A 169 14.65 -20.88 -23.99
CA SER A 169 14.32 -22.30 -24.15
C SER A 169 13.92 -22.66 -25.59
N ASN A 170 14.08 -21.73 -26.56
CA ASN A 170 13.69 -21.89 -27.95
C ASN A 170 12.21 -22.27 -28.14
N LEU A 171 11.33 -21.73 -27.29
CA LEU A 171 9.89 -21.87 -27.41
C LEU A 171 9.30 -20.72 -28.23
N PRO A 172 8.51 -21.00 -29.28
CA PRO A 172 7.72 -20.02 -30.02
C PRO A 172 6.83 -19.15 -29.13
N LYS A 173 6.42 -17.99 -29.67
CA LYS A 173 5.47 -17.09 -29.02
C LYS A 173 4.07 -17.73 -28.99
N TYR A 174 3.31 -17.40 -27.95
CA TYR A 174 1.87 -17.60 -27.94
C TYR A 174 1.22 -16.67 -28.98
N GLU A 175 0.26 -17.21 -29.73
CA GLU A 175 -0.60 -16.46 -30.64
C GLU A 175 -2.05 -16.74 -30.25
N ALA A 176 -2.73 -15.68 -29.79
CA ALA A 176 -4.13 -15.75 -29.38
C ALA A 176 -5.05 -15.82 -30.59
N THR A 177 -6.05 -16.70 -30.53
CA THR A 177 -7.13 -16.71 -31.52
C THR A 177 -8.18 -15.64 -31.20
N GLU A 178 -8.96 -15.20 -32.19
CA GLU A 178 -10.04 -14.23 -31.97
C GLU A 178 -11.05 -14.67 -30.89
N ALA A 179 -11.33 -15.97 -30.82
CA ALA A 179 -12.20 -16.54 -29.80
C ALA A 179 -11.58 -16.47 -28.40
N GLU A 180 -10.26 -16.67 -28.27
CA GLU A 180 -9.54 -16.51 -27.01
C GLU A 180 -9.50 -15.04 -26.59
N THR A 181 -9.22 -14.13 -27.52
CA THR A 181 -9.24 -12.69 -27.26
C THR A 181 -10.61 -12.23 -26.76
N GLY A 182 -11.69 -12.65 -27.43
CA GLY A 182 -13.05 -12.42 -26.98
C GLY A 182 -13.34 -13.01 -25.60
N ARG A 183 -12.81 -14.21 -25.31
CA ARG A 183 -12.91 -14.85 -23.99
C ARG A 183 -12.25 -14.02 -22.88
N TYR A 184 -11.07 -13.44 -23.10
CA TYR A 184 -10.42 -12.58 -22.11
C TYR A 184 -11.23 -11.30 -21.85
N VAL A 185 -11.77 -10.67 -22.90
CA VAL A 185 -12.63 -9.48 -22.75
C VAL A 185 -13.85 -9.79 -21.90
N GLU A 186 -14.54 -10.91 -22.19
CA GLU A 186 -15.71 -11.34 -21.42
C GLU A 186 -15.34 -11.64 -19.96
N GLU A 187 -14.29 -12.43 -19.71
CA GLU A 187 -13.86 -12.79 -18.36
C GLU A 187 -13.47 -11.57 -17.52
N VAL A 188 -12.66 -10.66 -18.07
CA VAL A 188 -12.21 -9.45 -17.35
C VAL A 188 -13.41 -8.59 -16.95
N LYS A 189 -14.39 -8.42 -17.86
CA LYS A 189 -15.59 -7.61 -17.59
C LYS A 189 -16.53 -8.26 -16.58
N LEU A 190 -16.72 -9.58 -16.64
CA LEU A 190 -17.51 -10.30 -15.65
C LEU A 190 -16.83 -10.31 -14.28
N TYR A 191 -15.52 -10.50 -14.25
CA TYR A 191 -14.74 -10.53 -13.01
C TYR A 191 -14.70 -9.15 -12.33
N ASP A 192 -14.56 -8.07 -13.10
CA ASP A 192 -14.55 -6.69 -12.60
C ASP A 192 -15.84 -6.33 -11.85
N ARG A 193 -17.00 -6.72 -12.39
CA ARG A 193 -18.31 -6.51 -11.73
C ARG A 193 -18.40 -7.11 -10.33
N ARG A 194 -17.62 -8.16 -10.04
CA ARG A 194 -17.62 -8.85 -8.75
C ARG A 194 -16.54 -8.34 -7.81
N VAL A 195 -15.32 -8.19 -8.32
CA VAL A 195 -14.12 -8.03 -7.50
C VAL A 195 -13.62 -6.59 -7.48
N HIS A 196 -14.15 -5.75 -8.37
CA HIS A 196 -13.73 -4.37 -8.63
C HIS A 196 -12.22 -4.30 -8.86
N LEU A 197 -11.82 -4.56 -10.09
CA LEU A 197 -10.43 -4.49 -10.52
C LEU A 197 -9.86 -3.09 -10.30
N GLN A 198 -8.54 -3.01 -10.21
CA GLN A 198 -7.86 -1.75 -9.87
C GLN A 198 -7.84 -0.76 -11.02
N TYR A 199 -7.96 -1.25 -12.25
CA TYR A 199 -7.94 -0.45 -13.45
C TYR A 199 -9.23 -0.70 -14.22
N PRO A 200 -10.05 0.33 -14.47
CA PRO A 200 -11.25 0.20 -15.28
C PRO A 200 -10.86 0.16 -16.77
N SER A 201 -10.21 -0.92 -17.21
CA SER A 201 -9.79 -1.09 -18.60
C SER A 201 -11.00 -1.12 -19.54
N ASN A 202 -10.90 -0.55 -20.73
CA ASN A 202 -11.93 -0.75 -21.76
C ASN A 202 -11.68 -2.06 -22.56
N PRO A 203 -12.68 -2.56 -23.32
CA PRO A 203 -12.53 -3.78 -24.13
C PRO A 203 -11.37 -3.74 -25.13
N ASP A 204 -11.10 -2.58 -25.73
CA ASP A 204 -10.05 -2.40 -26.74
C ASP A 204 -8.65 -2.52 -26.15
N GLU A 205 -8.42 -1.97 -24.94
CA GLU A 205 -7.17 -2.16 -24.19
C GLU A 205 -6.92 -3.64 -23.88
N ILE A 206 -7.97 -4.38 -23.47
CA ILE A 206 -7.87 -5.81 -23.14
C ILE A 206 -7.52 -6.61 -24.40
N ARG A 207 -8.26 -6.37 -25.49
CA ARG A 207 -8.04 -7.01 -26.79
C ARG A 207 -6.63 -6.78 -27.30
N PHE A 208 -6.22 -5.52 -27.36
CA PHE A 208 -4.87 -5.13 -27.80
C PHE A 208 -3.79 -5.79 -26.97
N ALA A 209 -3.93 -5.84 -25.64
CA ALA A 209 -2.97 -6.49 -24.78
C ALA A 209 -2.85 -8.00 -25.08
N VAL A 210 -3.99 -8.71 -25.21
CA VAL A 210 -4.00 -10.16 -25.44
C VAL A 210 -3.36 -10.54 -26.77
N GLU A 211 -3.63 -9.77 -27.83
CA GLU A 211 -3.07 -10.00 -29.17
C GLU A 211 -1.54 -9.87 -29.23
N HIS A 212 -0.93 -9.15 -28.28
CA HIS A 212 0.51 -8.90 -28.25
C HIS A 212 1.26 -9.73 -27.18
N LEU A 213 0.57 -10.56 -26.39
CA LEU A 213 1.21 -11.35 -25.34
C LEU A 213 2.05 -12.49 -25.92
N PRO A 214 3.35 -12.59 -25.56
CA PRO A 214 4.21 -13.65 -26.08
C PRO A 214 4.08 -14.99 -25.34
N VAL A 215 3.37 -15.02 -24.21
CA VAL A 215 3.06 -16.20 -23.40
C VAL A 215 1.59 -16.21 -23.00
N GLU A 216 0.99 -17.38 -22.85
CA GLU A 216 -0.42 -17.49 -22.49
C GLU A 216 -0.62 -17.23 -20.99
N ILE A 217 -1.47 -16.26 -20.65
CA ILE A 217 -1.93 -15.98 -19.28
C ILE A 217 -3.19 -16.81 -19.00
N ASN A 218 -3.02 -18.04 -18.52
CA ASN A 218 -4.11 -18.95 -18.20
C ASN A 218 -4.39 -18.99 -16.68
N GLY A 219 -5.27 -19.86 -16.22
CA GLY A 219 -5.59 -19.97 -14.79
C GLY A 219 -6.63 -21.04 -14.48
N ASP A 220 -6.67 -21.45 -13.21
CA ASP A 220 -7.74 -22.31 -12.72
C ASP A 220 -9.04 -21.50 -12.52
N SER A 221 -10.18 -22.18 -12.53
CA SER A 221 -11.47 -21.56 -12.18
C SER A 221 -11.41 -21.06 -10.74
N THR A 222 -11.71 -19.77 -10.55
CA THR A 222 -11.78 -19.15 -9.22
C THR A 222 -13.20 -18.77 -8.83
N GLU A 223 -14.11 -18.69 -9.79
CA GLU A 223 -15.51 -18.31 -9.60
C GLU A 223 -16.43 -19.40 -10.17
N ASN A 224 -17.63 -19.52 -9.62
CA ASN A 224 -18.64 -20.47 -10.11
C ASN A 224 -19.42 -19.97 -11.34
N GLU A 225 -19.29 -18.69 -11.71
CA GLU A 225 -19.95 -18.14 -12.90
C GLU A 225 -19.23 -18.56 -14.17
N GLU A 226 -20.02 -18.90 -15.17
CA GLU A 226 -19.53 -19.33 -16.47
C GLU A 226 -19.63 -18.21 -17.50
N VAL A 227 -18.73 -18.26 -18.48
CA VAL A 227 -18.81 -17.43 -19.68
C VAL A 227 -19.95 -17.88 -20.59
N SER A 228 -20.49 -16.94 -21.32
CA SER A 228 -21.66 -17.09 -22.18
C SER A 228 -21.27 -17.33 -23.63
N ALA A 229 -20.42 -16.48 -24.21
CA ALA A 229 -20.14 -16.49 -25.65
C ALA A 229 -19.00 -17.45 -26.03
N PHE A 230 -17.91 -17.46 -25.26
CA PHE A 230 -16.68 -18.15 -25.65
C PHE A 230 -16.44 -19.43 -24.82
N ARG A 231 -17.33 -20.41 -24.98
CA ARG A 231 -17.31 -21.69 -24.26
C ARG A 231 -16.51 -22.78 -25.00
N ASN A 232 -16.01 -23.76 -24.23
CA ASN A 232 -15.34 -24.98 -24.73
C ASN A 232 -14.18 -24.71 -25.69
N LEU A 233 -13.39 -23.66 -25.42
CA LEU A 233 -12.22 -23.36 -26.23
C LEU A 233 -11.15 -24.45 -26.04
N PRO A 234 -10.49 -24.95 -27.11
CA PRO A 234 -9.57 -26.09 -27.03
C PRO A 234 -8.42 -25.93 -26.03
N ARG A 235 -7.99 -24.70 -25.77
CA ARG A 235 -6.85 -24.38 -24.89
C ARG A 235 -7.26 -23.93 -23.48
N ILE A 236 -8.57 -23.83 -23.21
CA ILE A 236 -9.09 -23.38 -21.91
C ILE A 236 -9.96 -24.50 -21.32
N GLU A 237 -9.46 -25.15 -20.27
CA GLU A 237 -10.08 -26.36 -19.70
C GLU A 237 -11.38 -26.10 -18.91
N THR A 238 -11.79 -24.84 -18.76
CA THR A 238 -12.95 -24.46 -17.96
C THR A 238 -13.80 -23.42 -18.69
N ASN A 239 -15.11 -23.48 -18.46
CA ASN A 239 -16.04 -22.43 -18.85
C ASN A 239 -16.25 -21.38 -17.76
N SER A 240 -15.67 -21.58 -16.58
CA SER A 240 -15.78 -20.64 -15.46
C SER A 240 -14.69 -19.56 -15.51
N ILE A 241 -14.94 -18.43 -14.84
CA ILE A 241 -14.03 -17.29 -14.83
C ILE A 241 -12.69 -17.65 -14.14
N ARG A 242 -11.59 -17.29 -14.80
CA ARG A 242 -10.21 -17.45 -14.34
C ARG A 242 -9.70 -16.14 -13.72
N GLY A 243 -10.06 -15.89 -12.46
CA GLY A 243 -9.77 -14.63 -11.78
C GLY A 243 -8.27 -14.31 -11.64
N GLY A 244 -7.42 -15.34 -11.49
CA GLY A 244 -5.96 -15.17 -11.48
C GLY A 244 -5.45 -14.57 -12.79
N ALA A 245 -5.91 -15.08 -13.94
CA ALA A 245 -5.57 -14.56 -15.26
C ALA A 245 -6.07 -13.13 -15.45
N CYS A 246 -7.31 -12.84 -15.04
CA CYS A 246 -7.89 -11.49 -15.10
C CYS A 246 -7.06 -10.46 -14.32
N LEU A 247 -6.59 -10.83 -13.12
CA LEU A 247 -5.76 -9.96 -12.29
C LEU A 247 -4.40 -9.66 -12.93
N VAL A 248 -3.73 -10.69 -13.47
CA VAL A 248 -2.41 -10.52 -14.11
C VAL A 248 -2.52 -9.66 -15.37
N LEU A 249 -3.54 -9.91 -16.19
CA LEU A 249 -3.77 -9.15 -17.41
C LEU A 249 -4.14 -7.68 -17.10
N ASN A 250 -5.18 -7.46 -16.30
CA ASN A 250 -5.72 -6.12 -16.09
C ASN A 250 -4.92 -5.29 -15.08
N ASP A 251 -4.80 -5.78 -13.83
CA ASP A 251 -4.14 -5.07 -12.75
C ASP A 251 -2.60 -5.17 -12.84
N GLY A 252 -2.10 -6.10 -13.65
CA GLY A 252 -0.70 -6.26 -13.99
C GLY A 252 -0.33 -5.59 -15.31
N ILE A 253 -0.49 -6.29 -16.43
CA ILE A 253 0.02 -5.87 -17.75
C ILE A 253 -0.51 -4.49 -18.14
N ILE A 254 -1.84 -4.30 -18.14
CA ILE A 254 -2.47 -3.06 -18.60
C ILE A 254 -2.17 -1.90 -17.62
N LEU A 255 -2.53 -2.08 -16.34
CA LEU A 255 -2.33 -1.04 -15.32
C LEU A 255 -0.87 -0.64 -15.12
N LYS A 256 0.08 -1.58 -15.26
CA LYS A 256 1.50 -1.35 -14.98
C LYS A 256 2.36 -1.22 -16.24
N ALA A 257 1.73 -1.06 -17.41
CA ALA A 257 2.42 -0.92 -18.70
C ALA A 257 3.61 0.06 -18.67
N PRO A 258 3.54 1.29 -18.08
CA PRO A 258 4.68 2.20 -18.07
C PRO A 258 5.88 1.68 -17.26
N LYS A 259 5.62 1.01 -16.13
CA LYS A 259 6.67 0.45 -15.27
C LYS A 259 7.24 -0.82 -15.90
N LEU A 260 6.38 -1.62 -16.53
CA LEU A 260 6.75 -2.84 -17.25
C LEU A 260 7.67 -2.52 -18.44
N LEU A 261 7.33 -1.48 -19.23
CA LEU A 261 8.15 -1.00 -20.34
C LEU A 261 9.53 -0.52 -19.88
N LYS A 262 9.60 0.23 -18.77
CA LYS A 262 10.88 0.65 -18.17
C LYS A 262 11.76 -0.56 -17.83
N ILE A 263 11.18 -1.60 -17.22
CA ILE A 263 11.91 -2.82 -16.88
C ILE A 263 12.36 -3.57 -18.14
N ALA A 264 11.47 -3.74 -19.12
CA ALA A 264 11.80 -4.38 -20.40
C ALA A 264 12.98 -3.68 -21.09
N ASN A 265 12.96 -2.35 -21.17
CA ASN A 265 14.05 -1.56 -21.74
C ASN A 265 15.35 -1.69 -20.93
N THR A 266 15.27 -1.62 -19.60
CA THR A 266 16.46 -1.73 -18.73
C THR A 266 17.13 -3.12 -18.85
N MET A 267 16.33 -4.15 -19.09
CA MET A 267 16.79 -5.54 -19.25
C MET A 267 17.03 -5.94 -20.71
N ASN A 268 16.91 -4.99 -21.66
CA ASN A 268 17.04 -5.21 -23.10
C ASN A 268 16.13 -6.34 -23.66
N LEU A 269 14.92 -6.48 -23.13
CA LEU A 269 13.92 -7.44 -23.61
C LEU A 269 13.22 -6.88 -24.86
N LYS A 270 13.26 -7.63 -25.96
CA LYS A 270 12.67 -7.21 -27.24
C LYS A 270 11.18 -7.55 -27.30
N GLY A 271 10.40 -6.77 -28.07
CA GLY A 271 9.00 -7.10 -28.38
C GLY A 271 7.96 -6.62 -27.36
N TRP A 272 8.33 -5.68 -26.48
CA TRP A 272 7.44 -5.09 -25.47
C TRP A 272 7.13 -3.59 -25.71
N ASP A 273 7.58 -3.02 -26.84
CA ASP A 273 7.38 -1.60 -27.16
C ASP A 273 5.89 -1.21 -27.28
N TRP A 274 5.03 -2.18 -27.63
CA TRP A 274 3.58 -2.02 -27.73
C TRP A 274 2.92 -1.57 -26.41
N LEU A 275 3.57 -1.77 -25.26
CA LEU A 275 3.08 -1.26 -23.97
C LEU A 275 2.96 0.28 -23.95
N ALA A 276 3.74 0.99 -24.78
CA ALA A 276 3.62 2.44 -24.91
C ALA A 276 2.31 2.85 -25.60
N ASP A 277 1.76 1.99 -26.46
CA ASP A 277 0.56 2.27 -27.26
C ASP A 277 -0.74 2.11 -26.48
N LEU A 278 -0.74 1.32 -25.39
CA LEU A 278 -1.89 1.22 -24.47
C LEU A 278 -2.34 2.59 -23.95
N LYS A 279 -1.41 3.51 -23.70
CA LYS A 279 -1.75 4.88 -23.26
C LYS A 279 -2.58 5.64 -24.29
N LYS A 280 -2.36 5.39 -25.59
CA LYS A 280 -3.07 6.08 -26.67
C LYS A 280 -4.53 5.62 -26.75
N LEU A 281 -4.79 4.35 -26.44
CA LEU A 281 -6.13 3.77 -26.39
C LEU A 281 -6.93 4.27 -25.18
N ALA A 282 -6.27 4.48 -24.04
CA ALA A 282 -6.90 5.00 -22.82
C ALA A 282 -7.42 6.46 -22.94
N VAL A 283 -6.92 7.25 -23.88
CA VAL A 283 -7.25 8.68 -24.06
C VAL A 283 -8.42 8.90 -25.03
N LYS A 284 -8.70 7.94 -25.92
CA LYS A 284 -9.69 8.11 -27.01
C LYS A 284 -11.16 8.16 -26.55
N GLU A 285 -11.48 7.76 -25.32
CA GLU A 285 -12.86 7.72 -24.79
C GLU A 285 -13.20 8.81 -23.76
N GLU A 286 -12.30 9.75 -23.45
CA GLU A 286 -12.71 10.98 -22.75
C GLU A 286 -13.49 11.90 -23.72
N ILE A 287 -14.69 11.48 -24.13
CA ILE A 287 -15.64 12.33 -24.87
C ILE A 287 -16.00 13.49 -23.94
N PRO A 288 -15.65 14.75 -24.28
CA PRO A 288 -16.13 15.90 -23.52
C PRO A 288 -17.62 16.07 -23.84
N THR A 289 -18.47 16.13 -22.81
CA THR A 289 -19.79 16.75 -22.94
C THR A 289 -19.61 18.19 -23.45
N GLU A 290 -20.47 18.59 -24.40
CA GLU A 290 -20.36 19.82 -25.21
C GLU A 290 -20.22 21.13 -24.40
N ASP A 291 -20.55 21.12 -23.11
CA ASP A 291 -20.44 22.29 -22.23
C ASP A 291 -19.00 22.73 -21.91
N LYS A 292 -17.97 21.89 -22.13
CA LYS A 292 -16.56 22.24 -21.85
C LYS A 292 -15.77 22.74 -23.05
N ALA A 293 -16.36 22.78 -24.24
CA ALA A 293 -15.68 23.30 -25.44
C ALA A 293 -15.43 24.82 -25.36
N LYS A 294 -16.23 25.55 -24.57
CA LYS A 294 -16.14 27.02 -24.47
C LYS A 294 -15.05 27.53 -23.52
N GLU A 295 -14.50 26.69 -22.63
CA GLU A 295 -13.39 27.09 -21.73
C GLU A 295 -12.00 26.85 -22.36
N LYS A 296 -11.89 26.12 -23.47
CA LYS A 296 -10.60 25.80 -24.10
C LYS A 296 -10.08 26.89 -25.06
N GLU A 297 -10.88 27.88 -25.43
CA GLU A 297 -10.44 28.95 -26.35
C GLU A 297 -9.82 30.17 -25.66
N SER A 298 -9.93 30.31 -24.33
CA SER A 298 -9.40 31.48 -23.60
C SER A 298 -8.04 31.29 -22.91
N GLU A 299 -7.49 30.06 -22.83
CA GLU A 299 -6.18 29.79 -22.20
C GLU A 299 -5.05 29.47 -23.19
N LYS A 300 -4.98 30.16 -24.34
CA LYS A 300 -3.91 29.93 -25.34
C LYS A 300 -2.61 30.72 -25.14
N ASN A 301 -2.48 31.52 -24.09
CA ASN A 301 -1.28 32.32 -23.83
C ASN A 301 -0.74 32.13 -22.41
N THR A 302 0.03 31.05 -22.19
CA THR A 302 1.17 30.98 -21.24
C THR A 302 1.84 29.59 -21.38
N GLU A 303 3.11 29.58 -21.77
CA GLU A 303 3.94 28.39 -22.03
C GLU A 303 4.42 27.71 -20.73
N GLU A 304 3.51 27.25 -19.87
CA GLU A 304 3.85 26.27 -18.83
C GLU A 304 3.19 24.94 -19.16
N GLU A 305 3.97 23.84 -19.19
CA GLU A 305 3.45 22.46 -19.33
C GLU A 305 2.47 22.15 -18.16
N LYS A 306 1.20 22.59 -18.25
CA LYS A 306 0.17 22.28 -17.25
C LYS A 306 -0.06 20.77 -17.24
N ILE A 307 0.43 20.13 -16.19
CA ILE A 307 0.24 18.71 -15.94
C ILE A 307 -1.27 18.42 -15.83
N PRO A 308 -1.85 17.58 -16.72
CA PRO A 308 -3.30 17.45 -16.82
C PRO A 308 -3.92 16.82 -15.56
N PRO A 309 -5.15 17.23 -15.17
CA PRO A 309 -5.87 16.63 -14.05
C PRO A 309 -6.12 15.14 -14.27
N ASN A 310 -6.05 14.34 -13.21
CA ASN A 310 -6.30 12.89 -13.27
C ASN A 310 -7.63 12.52 -12.59
N HIS A 311 -8.63 12.14 -13.39
CA HIS A 311 -9.97 11.79 -12.90
C HIS A 311 -10.08 10.33 -12.40
N LYS A 312 -9.06 9.47 -12.58
CA LYS A 312 -9.17 8.03 -12.27
C LYS A 312 -9.45 7.73 -10.80
N TYR A 313 -8.98 8.58 -9.88
CA TYR A 313 -9.24 8.33 -8.46
C TYR A 313 -10.71 8.55 -8.07
N VAL A 314 -11.51 9.30 -8.84
CA VAL A 314 -12.95 9.54 -8.57
C VAL A 314 -13.91 8.63 -9.34
N ALA A 315 -13.43 7.74 -10.22
CA ALA A 315 -14.29 6.92 -11.07
C ALA A 315 -15.22 5.94 -10.30
N ASP A 316 -14.78 5.44 -9.13
CA ASP A 316 -15.51 4.43 -8.34
C ASP A 316 -15.81 4.92 -6.92
N ILE A 317 -16.77 5.84 -6.78
CA ILE A 317 -17.22 6.34 -5.48
C ILE A 317 -18.12 5.28 -4.84
N ILE A 318 -17.67 4.72 -3.72
CA ILE A 318 -18.45 3.80 -2.90
C ILE A 318 -19.18 4.63 -1.85
N ALA A 319 -20.45 4.29 -1.57
CA ALA A 319 -21.21 4.91 -0.49
C ALA A 319 -20.43 4.90 0.83
N GLY A 320 -20.43 6.03 1.54
CA GLY A 320 -19.67 6.22 2.79
C GLY A 320 -18.17 6.53 2.61
N ARG A 321 -17.69 6.72 1.37
CA ARG A 321 -16.30 7.16 1.09
C ARG A 321 -16.32 8.55 0.44
N PRO A 322 -16.22 9.63 1.23
CA PRO A 322 -16.32 10.99 0.71
C PRO A 322 -15.17 11.33 -0.24
N VAL A 323 -15.48 12.20 -1.21
CA VAL A 323 -14.48 12.91 -2.02
C VAL A 323 -14.17 14.20 -1.30
N PHE A 324 -12.90 14.43 -0.97
CA PHE A 324 -12.47 15.62 -0.23
C PHE A 324 -12.16 16.79 -1.16
N SER A 325 -11.62 16.51 -2.35
CA SER A 325 -11.45 17.51 -3.41
C SER A 325 -11.47 16.83 -4.78
N HIS A 326 -11.92 17.56 -5.79
CA HIS A 326 -11.87 17.16 -7.21
C HIS A 326 -10.46 17.39 -7.81
N PRO A 327 -10.15 16.77 -8.97
CA PRO A 327 -8.81 16.85 -9.57
C PRO A 327 -8.38 18.29 -9.84
N SER A 328 -7.16 18.65 -9.45
CA SER A 328 -6.57 19.99 -9.62
C SER A 328 -7.44 21.18 -9.17
N ARG A 329 -8.42 20.98 -8.29
CA ARG A 329 -9.35 22.05 -7.87
C ARG A 329 -8.69 22.99 -6.87
N ILE A 330 -8.78 24.30 -7.09
CA ILE A 330 -8.34 25.34 -6.14
C ILE A 330 -9.05 25.12 -4.79
N GLY A 331 -8.27 25.17 -3.71
CA GLY A 331 -8.75 24.85 -2.35
C GLY A 331 -8.62 23.38 -1.96
N GLY A 332 -8.22 22.51 -2.91
CA GLY A 332 -7.76 21.16 -2.63
C GLY A 332 -6.47 21.14 -1.81
N HIS A 333 -5.79 19.99 -1.74
CA HIS A 333 -4.53 19.92 -1.00
C HIS A 333 -3.40 20.58 -1.78
N ARG A 334 -2.54 21.33 -1.08
CA ARG A 334 -1.23 21.72 -1.63
C ARG A 334 -0.24 20.59 -1.38
N ILE A 335 0.49 20.15 -2.40
CA ILE A 335 1.60 19.20 -2.17
C ILE A 335 2.74 19.95 -1.50
N ARG A 336 3.19 19.44 -0.35
CA ARG A 336 4.46 19.83 0.27
C ARG A 336 5.44 18.67 0.13
N TYR A 337 6.60 18.93 -0.46
CA TYR A 337 7.65 17.92 -0.56
C TYR A 337 8.36 17.77 0.78
N GLY A 338 8.43 16.55 1.28
CA GLY A 338 9.16 16.26 2.51
C GLY A 338 8.83 14.91 3.10
N ARG A 339 9.59 14.50 4.10
CA ARG A 339 9.42 13.24 4.82
C ARG A 339 9.50 13.48 6.32
N SER A 340 8.39 13.24 7.01
CA SER A 340 8.32 13.23 8.46
C SER A 340 8.79 11.87 9.00
N ARG A 341 9.04 11.79 10.31
CA ARG A 341 9.43 10.56 11.01
C ARG A 341 8.45 9.40 10.78
N ASN A 342 7.18 9.73 10.54
CA ASN A 342 6.06 8.80 10.36
C ASN A 342 5.51 8.76 8.92
N THR A 343 6.25 9.29 7.92
CA THR A 343 5.82 9.27 6.51
C THR A 343 6.90 8.70 5.55
N GLY A 344 6.55 8.57 4.26
CA GLY A 344 7.30 7.81 3.25
C GLY A 344 6.77 6.38 3.13
N LEU A 345 7.35 5.53 2.29
CA LEU A 345 6.85 4.15 2.06
C LEU A 345 5.33 4.11 1.78
N ALA A 346 4.87 4.97 0.87
CA ALA A 346 3.46 5.20 0.53
C ALA A 346 2.60 5.85 1.62
N ALA A 347 3.17 6.27 2.75
CA ALA A 347 2.46 7.08 3.76
C ALA A 347 2.66 8.58 3.52
N GLY A 348 1.56 9.33 3.52
CA GLY A 348 1.48 10.77 3.38
C GLY A 348 1.15 11.45 4.70
N GLY A 349 1.41 12.76 4.78
CA GLY A 349 1.17 13.54 6.00
C GLY A 349 0.03 14.53 5.86
N PHE A 350 -0.87 14.58 6.85
CA PHE A 350 -1.87 15.64 7.03
C PHE A 350 -1.62 16.42 8.31
N HIS A 351 -2.00 17.69 8.30
CA HIS A 351 -2.16 18.43 9.53
C HIS A 351 -3.30 17.81 10.36
N PRO A 352 -3.15 17.56 11.68
CA PRO A 352 -4.21 16.97 12.49
C PRO A 352 -5.54 17.73 12.46
N ALA A 353 -5.50 19.06 12.33
CA ALA A 353 -6.70 19.88 12.16
C ALA A 353 -7.50 19.52 10.89
N THR A 354 -6.83 19.21 9.78
CA THR A 354 -7.47 18.75 8.54
C THR A 354 -8.25 17.46 8.78
N MET A 355 -7.65 16.50 9.49
CA MET A 355 -8.31 15.23 9.82
C MET A 355 -9.61 15.44 10.61
N TYR A 356 -9.63 16.38 11.55
CA TYR A 356 -10.82 16.75 12.31
C TYR A 356 -11.87 17.49 11.48
N ILE A 357 -11.46 18.50 10.70
CA ILE A 357 -12.34 19.32 9.86
C ILE A 357 -13.02 18.48 8.77
N LEU A 358 -12.39 17.39 8.33
CA LEU A 358 -12.97 16.40 7.42
C LEU A 358 -13.93 15.43 8.14
N ASP A 359 -14.65 15.90 9.17
CA ASP A 359 -15.61 15.15 9.99
C ASP A 359 -15.04 13.82 10.53
N ARG A 360 -13.74 13.78 10.81
CA ARG A 360 -13.02 12.60 11.30
C ARG A 360 -13.15 11.35 10.40
N PHE A 361 -13.51 11.51 9.13
CA PHE A 361 -13.43 10.42 8.14
C PHE A 361 -12.00 9.96 7.91
N VAL A 362 -11.04 10.84 8.16
CA VAL A 362 -9.61 10.54 8.09
C VAL A 362 -9.07 10.38 9.51
N ALA A 363 -8.67 9.16 9.84
CA ALA A 363 -7.93 8.81 11.04
C ALA A 363 -6.50 8.38 10.69
N ILE A 364 -5.71 8.06 11.71
CA ILE A 364 -4.32 7.61 11.53
C ILE A 364 -4.34 6.26 10.82
N GLY A 365 -3.74 6.20 9.64
CA GLY A 365 -3.70 5.01 8.79
C GLY A 365 -4.92 4.81 7.90
N THR A 366 -5.87 5.76 7.88
CA THR A 366 -6.88 5.78 6.81
C THR A 366 -6.17 5.91 5.47
N GLN A 367 -6.46 4.99 4.56
CA GLN A 367 -5.98 5.04 3.19
C GLN A 367 -6.80 6.07 2.41
N LEU A 368 -6.15 7.01 1.75
CA LEU A 368 -6.74 7.88 0.74
C LEU A 368 -6.44 7.35 -0.67
N ARG A 369 -7.34 7.61 -1.60
CA ARG A 369 -7.02 7.57 -3.03
C ARG A 369 -6.64 8.99 -3.44
N THR A 370 -5.51 9.09 -4.12
CA THR A 370 -4.86 10.36 -4.45
C THR A 370 -4.81 10.53 -5.96
N GLU A 371 -4.85 11.78 -6.40
CA GLU A 371 -4.61 12.11 -7.80
C GLU A 371 -3.17 11.81 -8.23
N ARG A 372 -2.21 12.14 -7.34
CA ARG A 372 -0.75 12.00 -7.48
C ARG A 372 -0.11 11.84 -6.09
N PRO A 373 1.17 11.45 -5.96
CA PRO A 373 2.02 10.81 -6.97
C PRO A 373 1.67 9.33 -7.19
N GLY A 374 0.90 8.71 -6.30
CA GLY A 374 0.49 7.31 -6.40
C GLY A 374 -1.02 7.16 -6.47
N LYS A 375 -1.48 5.91 -6.60
CA LYS A 375 -2.92 5.58 -6.56
C LYS A 375 -3.52 5.78 -5.17
N SER A 376 -2.71 5.55 -4.13
CA SER A 376 -3.18 5.57 -2.75
C SER A 376 -2.07 5.89 -1.79
N THR A 377 -2.45 6.42 -0.64
CA THR A 377 -1.53 6.71 0.45
C THR A 377 -2.21 6.47 1.80
N SER A 378 -1.45 6.02 2.80
CA SER A 378 -1.94 5.98 4.19
C SER A 378 -1.61 7.29 4.89
N ILE A 379 -2.56 7.87 5.61
CA ILE A 379 -2.38 9.20 6.20
C ILE A 379 -1.86 9.14 7.63
N CYS A 380 -0.88 9.99 7.91
CA CYS A 380 -0.26 10.16 9.22
C CYS A 380 -0.32 11.63 9.66
N PRO A 381 -0.35 11.91 10.97
CA PRO A 381 -0.37 13.27 11.48
C PRO A 381 1.01 13.93 11.37
N VAL A 382 1.06 15.15 10.83
CA VAL A 382 2.24 16.02 10.77
C VAL A 382 1.80 17.43 11.15
N SER A 383 2.15 17.90 12.35
CA SER A 383 1.68 19.19 12.88
C SER A 383 2.43 20.42 12.36
N SER A 384 3.56 20.23 11.68
CA SER A 384 4.41 21.32 11.19
C SER A 384 4.01 21.88 9.82
N ILE A 385 3.10 21.22 9.10
CA ILE A 385 2.68 21.61 7.75
C ILE A 385 1.47 22.55 7.78
N GLU A 386 1.14 23.18 6.65
CA GLU A 386 0.07 24.19 6.59
C GLU A 386 -1.30 23.57 6.95
N PRO A 387 -2.02 24.15 7.92
CA PRO A 387 -3.35 23.70 8.34
C PRO A 387 -4.46 24.05 7.33
N PRO A 388 -5.70 23.56 7.53
CA PRO A 388 -6.83 23.96 6.71
C PRO A 388 -7.26 25.40 7.03
N ILE A 389 -7.91 26.05 6.06
CA ILE A 389 -8.54 27.36 6.21
C ILE A 389 -10.03 27.20 5.95
N ILE A 390 -10.84 27.67 6.89
CA ILE A 390 -12.30 27.50 6.88
C ILE A 390 -13.00 28.85 6.94
N LYS A 391 -14.21 28.88 6.40
CA LYS A 391 -15.20 29.94 6.59
C LYS A 391 -16.23 29.48 7.61
N LEU A 392 -16.45 30.29 8.63
CA LEU A 392 -17.45 30.04 9.66
C LEU A 392 -18.83 30.57 9.24
N GLU A 393 -19.89 30.15 9.93
CA GLU A 393 -21.26 30.61 9.67
C GLU A 393 -21.45 32.12 9.82
N ASN A 394 -20.69 32.75 10.71
CA ASN A 394 -20.68 34.21 10.89
C ASN A 394 -19.91 34.95 9.78
N GLY A 395 -19.32 34.24 8.81
CA GLY A 395 -18.57 34.82 7.70
C GLY A 395 -17.06 35.00 7.94
N ASP A 396 -16.58 34.75 9.16
CA ASP A 396 -15.15 34.80 9.48
C ASP A 396 -14.37 33.74 8.70
N VAL A 397 -13.14 34.06 8.32
CA VAL A 397 -12.20 33.13 7.70
C VAL A 397 -11.05 32.86 8.68
N VAL A 398 -10.87 31.60 9.03
CA VAL A 398 -9.96 31.19 10.11
C VAL A 398 -9.01 30.09 9.61
N ARG A 399 -7.71 30.29 9.88
CA ARG A 399 -6.67 29.26 9.73
C ARG A 399 -6.66 28.38 10.98
N VAL A 400 -6.93 27.08 10.84
CA VAL A 400 -7.17 26.18 11.97
C VAL A 400 -5.90 25.46 12.40
N THR A 401 -5.11 26.07 13.28
CA THR A 401 -3.72 25.67 13.57
C THR A 401 -3.54 24.48 14.50
N SER A 402 -4.61 23.93 15.09
CA SER A 402 -4.51 22.79 16.02
C SER A 402 -5.73 21.88 15.99
N ALA A 403 -5.54 20.64 16.46
CA ALA A 403 -6.63 19.68 16.61
C ALA A 403 -7.70 20.14 17.62
N SER A 404 -7.30 20.80 18.71
CA SER A 404 -8.24 21.37 19.68
C SER A 404 -9.07 22.49 19.08
N MET A 405 -8.44 23.43 18.36
CA MET A 405 -9.17 24.47 17.63
C MET A 405 -10.10 23.87 16.57
N ALA A 406 -9.66 22.85 15.83
CA ALA A 406 -10.51 22.16 14.86
C ALA A 406 -11.75 21.54 15.51
N HIS A 407 -11.60 20.95 16.69
CA HIS A 407 -12.72 20.37 17.43
C HIS A 407 -13.77 21.43 17.80
N GLU A 408 -13.36 22.62 18.24
CA GLU A 408 -14.25 23.72 18.61
C GLU A 408 -14.93 24.39 17.40
N MET A 409 -14.21 24.50 16.29
CA MET A 409 -14.66 25.25 15.11
C MET A 409 -15.44 24.41 14.11
N PHE A 410 -15.25 23.08 14.09
CA PHE A 410 -15.94 22.18 13.17
C PHE A 410 -17.48 22.36 13.16
N PRO A 411 -18.18 22.43 14.31
CA PRO A 411 -19.64 22.63 14.32
C PRO A 411 -20.10 23.98 13.75
N LYS A 412 -19.20 24.96 13.67
CA LYS A 412 -19.46 26.32 13.18
C LYS A 412 -18.97 26.53 11.74
N THR A 413 -18.44 25.48 11.10
CA THR A 413 -17.83 25.55 9.78
C THR A 413 -18.92 25.57 8.71
N LYS A 414 -18.99 26.66 7.95
CA LYS A 414 -19.87 26.81 6.78
C LYS A 414 -19.27 26.20 5.53
N GLN A 415 -17.97 26.43 5.32
CA GLN A 415 -17.25 26.00 4.14
C GLN A 415 -15.77 25.80 4.44
N ILE A 416 -15.16 24.76 3.87
CA ILE A 416 -13.71 24.60 3.86
C ILE A 416 -13.18 25.29 2.61
N LEU A 417 -12.37 26.33 2.77
CA LEU A 417 -11.79 27.08 1.65
C LEU A 417 -10.52 26.41 1.14
N PHE A 418 -9.69 25.91 2.06
CA PHE A 418 -8.45 25.21 1.76
C PHE A 418 -8.27 24.00 2.69
N LEU A 419 -7.96 22.84 2.12
CA LEU A 419 -7.80 21.59 2.88
C LEU A 419 -6.50 21.52 3.70
N GLY A 420 -5.51 22.37 3.42
CA GLY A 420 -4.18 22.26 4.02
C GLY A 420 -3.20 21.47 3.15
N ASP A 421 -1.99 21.30 3.67
CA ASP A 421 -0.93 20.56 2.99
C ASP A 421 -1.19 19.05 2.99
N ILE A 422 -0.73 18.38 1.93
CA ILE A 422 -0.46 16.94 1.89
C ILE A 422 1.04 16.72 1.69
N LEU A 423 1.68 16.06 2.65
CA LEU A 423 3.13 15.85 2.64
C LEU A 423 3.49 14.55 1.88
N PHE A 424 4.36 14.66 0.88
CA PHE A 424 4.92 13.51 0.15
C PHE A 424 6.44 13.59 0.01
N GLY A 425 7.12 12.46 0.23
CA GLY A 425 8.55 12.36 -0.04
C GLY A 425 8.85 12.23 -1.53
N PHE A 426 10.04 12.66 -1.96
CA PHE A 426 10.52 12.48 -3.34
C PHE A 426 10.44 11.02 -3.83
N GLY A 427 10.71 10.06 -2.92
CA GLY A 427 10.65 8.63 -3.22
C GLY A 427 9.30 8.18 -3.78
N GLU A 428 8.20 8.80 -3.36
CA GLU A 428 6.85 8.46 -3.83
C GLU A 428 6.64 8.81 -5.31
N PHE A 429 7.21 9.92 -5.76
CA PHE A 429 7.18 10.32 -7.17
C PHE A 429 8.08 9.42 -8.02
N SER A 430 9.29 9.13 -7.51
CA SER A 430 10.27 8.28 -8.17
C SER A 430 9.75 6.85 -8.37
N GLU A 431 9.18 6.24 -7.33
CA GLU A 431 8.68 4.87 -7.36
C GLU A 431 7.51 4.68 -8.33
N ASN A 432 6.61 5.68 -8.40
CA ASN A 432 5.44 5.68 -9.26
C ASN A 432 5.74 6.23 -10.67
N ASN A 433 6.98 6.69 -10.93
CA ASN A 433 7.39 7.26 -12.21
C ASN A 433 6.54 8.47 -12.64
N HIS A 434 6.18 9.33 -11.69
CA HIS A 434 5.47 10.58 -11.93
C HIS A 434 6.45 11.76 -12.06
N LYS A 435 6.18 12.69 -12.98
CA LYS A 435 6.88 13.98 -13.02
C LYS A 435 6.65 14.74 -11.70
N LEU A 436 7.70 15.40 -11.20
CA LEU A 436 7.55 16.36 -10.12
C LEU A 436 6.68 17.52 -10.60
N ILE A 437 5.86 18.02 -9.70
CA ILE A 437 5.07 19.24 -9.91
C ILE A 437 5.78 20.45 -9.29
N PRO A 438 5.53 21.68 -9.75
CA PRO A 438 6.05 22.88 -9.10
C PRO A 438 5.70 22.90 -7.60
N SER A 439 6.70 23.18 -6.76
CA SER A 439 6.49 23.30 -5.32
C SER A 439 5.91 24.66 -4.96
N GLY A 440 5.01 24.71 -3.98
CA GLY A 440 4.63 25.96 -3.36
C GLY A 440 5.77 26.53 -2.52
N TYR A 441 5.77 27.84 -2.31
CA TYR A 441 6.75 28.48 -1.42
C TYR A 441 6.46 28.13 0.05
N VAL A 442 7.46 27.55 0.71
CA VAL A 442 7.37 26.93 2.06
C VAL A 442 8.61 27.24 2.88
N GLU A 443 8.52 27.07 4.20
CA GLU A 443 9.57 27.48 5.15
C GLU A 443 10.92 26.81 4.89
N GLU A 444 10.93 25.55 4.42
CA GLU A 444 12.16 24.82 4.06
C GLU A 444 12.89 25.49 2.90
N TRP A 445 12.15 25.97 1.90
CA TRP A 445 12.73 26.66 0.75
C TRP A 445 13.21 28.06 1.15
N TRP A 446 12.39 28.80 1.90
CA TRP A 446 12.76 30.12 2.38
C TRP A 446 14.05 30.11 3.21
N VAL A 447 14.23 29.11 4.08
CA VAL A 447 15.48 28.95 4.85
C VAL A 447 16.68 28.72 3.94
N LEU A 448 16.56 27.89 2.90
CA LEU A 448 17.68 27.67 1.98
C LEU A 448 18.07 28.95 1.22
N GLU A 449 17.09 29.78 0.86
CA GLU A 449 17.37 31.08 0.23
C GLU A 449 18.03 32.05 1.22
N LEU A 450 17.61 32.03 2.49
CA LEU A 450 18.26 32.80 3.54
C LEU A 450 19.69 32.30 3.80
N GLU A 451 19.93 30.99 3.89
CA GLU A 451 21.27 30.42 4.03
C GLU A 451 22.17 30.84 2.87
N GLN A 452 21.64 30.80 1.63
CA GLN A 452 22.38 31.22 0.45
C GLN A 452 22.73 32.72 0.50
N ALA A 453 21.81 33.58 0.91
CA ALA A 453 22.04 35.02 1.05
C ALA A 453 23.04 35.36 2.17
N LEU A 454 23.24 34.46 3.14
CA LEU A 454 24.16 34.63 4.26
C LEU A 454 25.57 34.07 4.02
N GLN A 455 25.83 33.36 2.92
CA GLN A 455 27.12 32.69 2.66
C GLN A 455 28.31 33.66 2.68
N ASP A 456 28.11 34.90 2.23
CA ASP A 456 29.15 35.93 2.17
C ASP A 456 29.27 36.76 3.46
N GLN A 457 28.45 36.50 4.48
CA GLN A 457 28.48 37.23 5.74
C GLN A 457 29.41 36.58 6.77
N LYS A 458 30.35 37.38 7.31
CA LYS A 458 31.30 36.91 8.33
C LYS A 458 30.63 36.57 9.67
N GLU A 459 29.55 37.25 10.02
CA GLU A 459 28.79 37.01 11.24
C GLU A 459 27.30 37.02 10.96
N VAL A 460 26.63 35.91 11.30
CA VAL A 460 25.17 35.80 11.23
C VAL A 460 24.57 36.14 12.60
N PRO A 461 23.61 37.08 12.67
CA PRO A 461 22.89 37.42 13.90
C PRO A 461 22.29 36.19 14.61
N GLY A 462 22.28 36.23 15.94
CA GLY A 462 21.81 35.10 16.76
C GLY A 462 20.35 34.72 16.52
N GLU A 463 19.49 35.70 16.26
CA GLU A 463 18.06 35.53 15.94
C GLU A 463 17.88 34.77 14.62
N ILE A 464 18.60 35.17 13.57
CA ILE A 464 18.59 34.51 12.26
C ILE A 464 19.01 33.04 12.37
N LYS A 465 20.04 32.74 13.19
CA LYS A 465 20.47 31.35 13.43
C LYS A 465 19.36 30.47 14.01
N GLN A 466 18.41 31.03 14.76
CA GLN A 466 17.29 30.25 15.31
C GLN A 466 16.31 29.82 14.22
N PHE A 467 16.00 30.72 13.27
CA PHE A 467 15.15 30.40 12.12
C PHE A 467 15.76 29.31 11.25
N LEU A 468 17.09 29.35 11.03
CA LEU A 468 17.81 28.30 10.29
C LEU A 468 17.75 26.94 11.00
N LYS A 469 17.87 26.94 12.34
CA LYS A 469 17.92 25.70 13.13
C LYS A 469 16.56 25.04 13.30
N ASN A 470 15.47 25.82 13.39
CA ASN A 470 14.13 25.29 13.65
C ASN A 470 13.03 26.06 12.91
N PRO A 471 13.01 26.04 11.57
CA PRO A 471 12.12 26.87 10.76
C PRO A 471 10.63 26.57 10.88
N PHE A 472 10.28 25.40 11.41
CA PHE A 472 8.89 24.98 11.53
C PHE A 472 8.24 25.49 12.82
N GLU A 473 9.01 25.60 13.90
CA GLU A 473 8.52 26.01 15.21
C GLU A 473 8.84 27.48 15.51
N ILE A 474 10.00 27.99 15.06
CA ILE A 474 10.44 29.36 15.29
C ILE A 474 10.32 30.12 13.97
N LYS A 475 9.34 31.01 13.89
CA LYS A 475 9.05 31.84 12.71
C LYS A 475 9.37 33.31 13.04
N PRO A 476 9.86 34.11 12.07
CA PRO A 476 10.02 35.54 12.27
C PRO A 476 8.66 36.20 12.51
N THR A 477 8.67 37.31 13.24
CA THR A 477 7.58 38.27 13.30
C THR A 477 7.37 38.95 11.94
N ALA A 478 6.26 39.67 11.77
CA ALA A 478 5.98 40.36 10.51
C ALA A 478 7.05 41.42 10.18
N GLU A 479 7.51 42.17 11.19
CA GLU A 479 8.58 43.17 11.06
C GLU A 479 9.92 42.53 10.68
N GLU A 480 10.31 41.45 11.38
CA GLU A 480 11.54 40.71 11.06
C GLU A 480 11.48 40.11 9.64
N ALA A 481 10.33 39.56 9.24
CA ALA A 481 10.17 38.95 7.91
C ALA A 481 10.33 39.98 6.77
N LEU A 482 9.78 41.18 6.95
CA LEU A 482 9.95 42.29 6.00
C LEU A 482 11.40 42.77 5.99
N HIS A 483 11.97 43.02 7.17
CA HIS A 483 13.36 43.46 7.31
C HIS A 483 14.35 42.49 6.68
N ILE A 484 14.16 41.18 6.88
CA ILE A 484 14.97 40.13 6.25
C ILE A 484 14.80 40.16 4.73
N SER A 485 13.56 40.25 4.23
CA SER A 485 13.29 40.30 2.79
C SER A 485 13.96 41.50 2.12
N GLU A 486 13.89 42.67 2.75
CA GLU A 486 14.46 43.92 2.24
C GLU A 486 15.99 43.94 2.31
N THR A 487 16.56 43.45 3.41
CA THR A 487 18.01 43.45 3.66
C THR A 487 18.73 42.43 2.79
N TYR A 488 18.21 41.21 2.73
CA TYR A 488 18.85 40.09 2.05
C TYR A 488 18.33 39.85 0.64
N LYS A 489 17.35 40.64 0.18
CA LYS A 489 16.70 40.52 -1.14
C LYS A 489 16.16 39.12 -1.43
N ILE A 490 15.73 38.42 -0.39
CA ILE A 490 15.03 37.13 -0.50
C ILE A 490 13.50 37.36 -0.46
N PRO A 491 12.69 36.44 -0.99
CA PRO A 491 11.23 36.58 -0.94
C PRO A 491 10.66 36.63 0.49
N LEU A 492 9.47 37.22 0.62
CA LEU A 492 8.76 37.32 1.89
C LEU A 492 8.48 35.94 2.49
N HIS A 493 8.64 35.82 3.82
CA HIS A 493 8.48 34.55 4.54
C HIS A 493 7.08 33.91 4.31
N PRO A 494 7.00 32.61 3.97
CA PRO A 494 5.76 31.90 3.60
C PRO A 494 4.59 32.00 4.58
N ALA A 495 4.87 32.19 5.88
CA ALA A 495 3.84 32.35 6.91
C ALA A 495 2.98 33.62 6.71
N PHE A 496 3.54 34.65 6.09
CA PHE A 496 2.92 35.95 5.80
C PHE A 496 2.54 36.12 4.32
N THR A 497 2.73 35.07 3.51
CA THR A 497 2.30 35.04 2.12
C THR A 497 0.92 34.40 2.05
N ASP A 498 -0.04 35.07 1.42
CA ASP A 498 -1.36 34.51 1.12
C ASP A 498 -1.38 33.86 -0.29
N PHE A 499 -2.52 33.29 -0.69
CA PHE A 499 -2.64 32.53 -1.93
C PHE A 499 -2.92 33.45 -3.12
N TRP A 500 -2.06 34.45 -3.32
CA TRP A 500 -2.24 35.49 -4.33
C TRP A 500 -2.35 34.95 -5.76
N GLY A 501 -1.69 33.82 -6.05
CA GLY A 501 -1.79 33.15 -7.35
C GLY A 501 -3.19 32.64 -7.71
N ASN A 502 -4.14 32.66 -6.78
CA ASN A 502 -5.55 32.38 -7.08
C ASN A 502 -6.29 33.60 -7.67
N LEU A 503 -5.72 34.80 -7.57
CA LEU A 503 -6.32 36.04 -8.02
C LEU A 503 -5.85 36.43 -9.42
N THR A 504 -6.60 37.31 -10.08
CA THR A 504 -6.11 38.05 -11.25
C THR A 504 -5.45 39.37 -10.82
N VAL A 505 -4.71 40.00 -11.74
CA VAL A 505 -4.08 41.31 -11.48
C VAL A 505 -5.14 42.39 -11.22
N GLU A 506 -6.30 42.30 -11.89
CA GLU A 506 -7.43 43.23 -11.70
C GLU A 506 -8.05 43.08 -10.31
N GLU A 507 -8.21 41.84 -9.82
CA GLU A 507 -8.69 41.57 -8.46
C GLU A 507 -7.69 42.10 -7.41
N LEU A 508 -6.38 42.00 -7.67
CA LEU A 508 -5.35 42.59 -6.79
C LEU A 508 -5.37 44.12 -6.78
N LYS A 509 -5.60 44.75 -7.93
CA LYS A 509 -5.77 46.21 -8.02
C LYS A 509 -6.98 46.67 -7.23
N ALA A 510 -8.14 46.02 -7.43
CA ALA A 510 -9.36 46.32 -6.68
C ALA A 510 -9.16 46.14 -5.15
N LEU A 511 -8.44 45.09 -4.75
CA LEU A 511 -8.08 44.88 -3.35
C LEU A 511 -7.17 45.98 -2.83
N ARG A 512 -6.13 46.38 -3.58
CA ARG A 512 -5.24 47.48 -3.20
C ARG A 512 -6.00 48.78 -3.01
N ASP A 513 -6.90 49.12 -3.93
CA ASP A 513 -7.69 50.36 -3.85
C ASP A 513 -8.58 50.36 -2.59
N ALA A 514 -9.24 49.25 -2.30
CA ALA A 514 -10.03 49.11 -1.07
C ALA A 514 -9.16 49.19 0.21
N LEU A 515 -7.95 48.64 0.18
CA LEU A 515 -6.98 48.74 1.29
C LEU A 515 -6.46 50.17 1.46
N MET A 516 -6.23 50.90 0.36
CA MET A 516 -5.83 52.31 0.38
C MET A 516 -6.93 53.18 1.01
N ASP A 517 -8.19 52.98 0.60
CA ASP A 517 -9.34 53.70 1.15
C ASP A 517 -9.54 53.41 2.65
N GLY A 518 -9.24 52.19 3.07
CA GLY A 518 -9.32 51.76 4.47
C GLY A 518 -8.10 52.08 5.33
N TYR A 519 -7.02 52.63 4.76
CA TYR A 519 -5.76 52.87 5.48
C TYR A 519 -5.67 54.30 6.01
N ASP A 520 -5.60 54.44 7.34
CA ASP A 520 -5.36 55.71 8.00
C ASP A 520 -3.85 55.95 8.16
N LYS A 521 -3.29 56.80 7.29
CA LYS A 521 -1.87 57.18 7.29
C LYS A 521 -1.42 57.83 8.60
N ALA A 522 -2.31 58.50 9.34
CA ALA A 522 -1.92 59.21 10.56
C ALA A 522 -1.79 58.28 11.77
N SER A 523 -2.59 57.21 11.81
CA SER A 523 -2.57 56.24 12.91
C SER A 523 -1.91 54.91 12.57
N ASP A 524 -1.45 54.74 11.32
CA ASP A 524 -0.86 53.52 10.77
C ASP A 524 -1.78 52.29 10.97
N LYS A 525 -3.09 52.51 10.77
CA LYS A 525 -4.13 51.50 10.99
C LYS A 525 -4.91 51.23 9.72
N LEU A 526 -5.02 49.94 9.41
CA LEU A 526 -5.86 49.44 8.33
C LEU A 526 -7.24 49.04 8.87
N ASN A 527 -8.27 49.75 8.42
CA ASN A 527 -9.68 49.50 8.75
C ASN A 527 -10.47 49.33 7.45
N LEU A 528 -10.51 48.11 6.92
CA LEU A 528 -11.21 47.83 5.67
C LEU A 528 -12.73 47.78 5.90
N GLY A 529 -13.48 48.66 5.23
CA GLY A 529 -14.94 48.61 5.23
C GLY A 529 -15.46 47.31 4.59
N PHE A 530 -16.61 46.81 5.06
CA PHE A 530 -17.20 45.62 4.45
C PHE A 530 -17.70 45.93 3.04
N ASP A 531 -17.07 45.28 2.07
CA ASP A 531 -17.55 45.19 0.69
C ASP A 531 -17.64 43.72 0.27
N ASN A 532 -18.77 43.33 -0.32
CA ASN A 532 -19.03 41.93 -0.67
C ASN A 532 -18.15 41.44 -1.85
N HIS A 533 -17.75 42.32 -2.77
CA HIS A 533 -16.84 41.97 -3.85
C HIS A 533 -15.43 41.74 -3.29
N ILE A 534 -14.92 42.66 -2.47
CA ILE A 534 -13.61 42.53 -1.79
C ILE A 534 -13.59 41.31 -0.86
N LYS A 535 -14.67 41.04 -0.13
CA LYS A 535 -14.81 39.83 0.69
C LYS A 535 -14.61 38.55 -0.11
N LYS A 536 -15.18 38.47 -1.32
CA LYS A 536 -15.00 37.30 -2.20
C LYS A 536 -13.56 37.18 -2.72
N ILE A 537 -12.90 38.31 -3.01
CA ILE A 537 -11.47 38.32 -3.39
C ILE A 537 -10.62 37.76 -2.24
N LEU A 538 -10.84 38.24 -1.01
CA LEU A 538 -10.16 37.74 0.19
C LEU A 538 -10.40 36.24 0.42
N GLU A 539 -11.65 35.78 0.26
CA GLU A 539 -11.99 34.35 0.34
C GLU A 539 -11.30 33.52 -0.75
N LYS A 540 -11.17 34.04 -1.97
CA LYS A 540 -10.48 33.37 -3.10
C LYS A 540 -8.97 33.24 -2.86
N ALA A 541 -8.35 34.23 -2.21
CA ALA A 541 -6.96 34.20 -1.77
C ALA A 541 -6.74 33.50 -0.40
N PHE A 542 -7.80 32.94 0.19
CA PHE A 542 -7.81 32.28 1.50
C PHE A 542 -7.27 33.14 2.64
N VAL A 543 -7.47 34.46 2.57
CA VAL A 543 -6.99 35.41 3.58
C VAL A 543 -7.79 35.25 4.87
N PRO A 544 -7.16 34.94 6.02
CA PRO A 544 -7.86 34.92 7.31
C PRO A 544 -8.28 36.32 7.76
N HIS A 545 -9.56 36.50 8.12
CA HIS A 545 -10.12 37.77 8.58
C HIS A 545 -11.39 37.56 9.40
N ARG A 546 -11.75 38.58 10.19
CA ARG A 546 -12.98 38.61 10.99
C ARG A 546 -13.92 39.71 10.53
N LEU A 547 -15.21 39.51 10.70
CA LEU A 547 -16.24 40.52 10.49
C LEU A 547 -16.68 41.10 11.84
N MET A 548 -16.50 42.41 12.02
CA MET A 548 -16.98 43.14 13.20
C MET A 548 -17.45 44.52 12.78
N ASP A 549 -18.64 44.93 13.22
CA ASP A 549 -19.21 46.28 12.99
C ASP A 549 -19.09 46.78 11.54
N ASP A 550 -19.54 45.96 10.58
CA ASP A 550 -19.44 46.22 9.12
C ASP A 550 -18.01 46.50 8.60
N LYS A 551 -17.01 45.94 9.28
CA LYS A 551 -15.59 46.01 8.88
C LYS A 551 -14.98 44.62 8.76
N ILE A 552 -13.98 44.53 7.89
CA ILE A 552 -13.11 43.38 7.72
C ILE A 552 -11.82 43.65 8.51
N ILE A 553 -11.55 42.80 9.50
CA ILE A 553 -10.42 42.96 10.42
C ILE A 553 -9.42 41.84 10.19
N PHE A 554 -8.17 42.21 9.90
CA PHE A 554 -7.03 41.29 9.85
C PHE A 554 -6.27 41.27 11.18
N SER A 555 -5.36 40.32 11.34
CA SER A 555 -4.44 40.34 12.49
C SER A 555 -3.49 41.54 12.41
N SER A 556 -2.98 42.01 13.55
CA SER A 556 -2.00 43.11 13.60
C SER A 556 -0.76 42.82 12.74
N ALA A 557 -0.26 41.59 12.79
CA ALA A 557 0.85 41.15 11.96
C ALA A 557 0.55 41.28 10.45
N MET A 558 -0.63 40.82 10.01
CA MET A 558 -1.02 40.91 8.60
C MET A 558 -1.33 42.35 8.15
N ASN A 559 -1.87 43.20 9.03
CA ASN A 559 -2.01 44.63 8.72
C ASN A 559 -0.65 45.23 8.35
N HIS A 560 0.38 44.98 9.16
CA HIS A 560 1.74 45.44 8.89
C HIS A 560 2.26 44.92 7.55
N ILE A 561 2.06 43.64 7.25
CA ILE A 561 2.43 43.04 5.96
C ILE A 561 1.70 43.72 4.79
N TYR A 562 0.37 43.88 4.86
CA TYR A 562 -0.41 44.47 3.77
C TYR A 562 -0.05 45.93 3.51
N ILE A 563 0.20 46.72 4.55
CA ILE A 563 0.65 48.11 4.41
C ILE A 563 1.94 48.19 3.58
N HIS A 564 2.90 47.28 3.83
CA HIS A 564 4.19 47.26 3.14
C HIS A 564 4.08 46.67 1.72
N ILE A 565 3.53 45.46 1.56
CA ILE A 565 3.54 44.77 0.26
C ILE A 565 2.64 45.46 -0.78
N PHE A 566 1.57 46.14 -0.36
CA PHE A 566 0.73 46.93 -1.25
C PHE A 566 1.20 48.38 -1.40
N ASN A 567 2.26 48.77 -0.68
CA ASN A 567 2.78 50.13 -0.59
C ASN A 567 1.65 51.15 -0.36
N LEU A 568 0.97 51.04 0.79
CA LEU A 568 -0.19 51.88 1.12
C LEU A 568 0.20 53.30 1.59
N GLN A 569 1.47 53.50 1.92
CA GLN A 569 2.00 54.79 2.39
C GLN A 569 2.15 55.79 1.22
N GLU A 570 2.43 55.31 0.01
CA GLU A 570 2.64 56.14 -1.19
C GLU A 570 1.42 56.15 -2.15
N ASN A 571 1.15 57.32 -2.78
CA ASN A 571 0.06 57.54 -3.76
C ASN A 571 0.51 57.24 -5.21
N PRO A 572 -0.42 57.07 -6.19
CA PRO A 572 -0.41 55.96 -7.14
C PRO A 572 0.81 55.92 -8.07
N LEU A 573 1.28 54.69 -8.33
CA LEU A 573 2.27 54.41 -9.35
C LEU A 573 1.62 54.50 -10.72
N ASP A 574 2.02 55.49 -11.52
CA ASP A 574 1.66 55.65 -12.94
C ASP A 574 2.07 54.44 -13.83
N SER A 575 2.75 53.44 -13.26
CA SER A 575 3.34 52.29 -13.96
C SER A 575 2.55 50.98 -13.90
N LEU A 576 1.41 50.92 -13.20
CA LEU A 576 0.65 49.67 -12.98
C LEU A 576 -0.10 49.11 -14.21
N GLU A 577 -0.18 49.86 -15.32
CA GLU A 577 -0.86 49.39 -16.55
C GLU A 577 -0.11 48.26 -17.27
N LYS A 578 1.17 48.02 -16.98
CA LYS A 578 2.01 47.03 -17.68
C LYS A 578 2.23 45.72 -16.93
N VAL A 579 1.69 45.57 -15.71
CA VAL A 579 1.83 44.33 -14.92
C VAL A 579 0.98 43.22 -15.51
N LYS A 580 1.62 42.13 -15.97
CA LYS A 580 0.94 40.96 -16.54
C LYS A 580 0.85 39.77 -15.58
N ASP A 581 1.68 39.75 -14.55
CA ASP A 581 1.77 38.64 -13.61
C ASP A 581 1.51 39.10 -12.16
N VAL A 582 0.84 38.25 -11.39
CA VAL A 582 0.48 38.50 -9.99
C VAL A 582 1.69 38.70 -9.08
N PHE A 583 2.80 37.99 -9.33
CA PHE A 583 3.97 38.05 -8.47
C PHE A 583 4.88 39.23 -8.83
N ASP A 584 4.87 39.66 -10.10
CA ASP A 584 5.49 40.90 -10.54
C ASP A 584 4.78 42.14 -9.96
N PHE A 585 3.49 42.05 -9.63
CA PHE A 585 2.73 43.16 -9.04
C PHE A 585 3.38 43.67 -7.75
N PHE A 586 3.69 42.78 -6.81
CA PHE A 586 4.22 43.16 -5.50
C PHE A 586 5.65 43.72 -5.57
N SER A 587 6.50 43.13 -6.41
CA SER A 587 7.89 43.57 -6.58
C SER A 587 7.96 44.96 -7.22
N GLN A 588 7.04 45.27 -8.15
CA GLN A 588 6.99 46.59 -8.78
C GLN A 588 6.48 47.69 -7.85
N ILE A 589 5.54 47.39 -6.93
CA ILE A 589 4.94 48.42 -6.07
C ILE A 589 5.70 48.64 -4.76
N SER A 590 6.26 47.58 -4.18
CA SER A 590 6.89 47.63 -2.84
C SER A 590 8.37 47.27 -2.86
N GLY A 591 8.89 46.75 -3.97
CA GLY A 591 10.24 46.19 -4.03
C GLY A 591 10.37 44.82 -3.33
N ILE A 592 9.30 44.30 -2.72
CA ILE A 592 9.29 43.01 -2.03
C ILE A 592 8.91 41.90 -3.01
N THR A 593 9.77 40.89 -3.10
CA THR A 593 9.50 39.70 -3.92
C THR A 593 8.54 38.76 -3.19
N ILE A 594 7.44 38.39 -3.84
CA ILE A 594 6.49 37.39 -3.34
C ILE A 594 6.48 36.19 -4.28
N LYS A 595 6.58 34.98 -3.73
CA LYS A 595 6.51 33.72 -4.48
C LYS A 595 5.14 33.07 -4.38
N ASN A 596 4.82 32.24 -5.38
CA ASN A 596 3.57 31.48 -5.40
C ASN A 596 3.51 30.47 -4.25
N LYS A 597 2.60 30.71 -3.30
CA LYS A 597 2.40 29.83 -2.15
C LYS A 597 1.79 28.48 -2.54
N ALA A 598 1.01 28.39 -3.62
CA ALA A 598 0.37 27.16 -4.06
C ALA A 598 0.15 27.15 -5.59
N PRO A 599 1.19 26.86 -6.39
CA PRO A 599 1.07 26.81 -7.85
C PRO A 599 0.23 25.61 -8.34
N TYR A 600 0.00 24.62 -7.48
CA TYR A 600 -0.75 23.42 -7.85
C TYR A 600 -1.54 22.88 -6.66
N PHE A 601 -2.76 22.41 -6.94
CA PHE A 601 -3.64 21.76 -5.98
C PHE A 601 -3.92 20.32 -6.40
N MET A 602 -4.25 19.47 -5.43
CA MET A 602 -4.54 18.05 -5.63
C MET A 602 -5.90 17.68 -5.05
N GLY A 603 -6.59 16.79 -5.78
CA GLY A 603 -7.76 16.09 -5.27
C GLY A 603 -7.44 14.78 -4.52
N THR A 604 -8.28 14.46 -3.53
CA THR A 604 -8.23 13.20 -2.78
C THR A 604 -9.64 12.71 -2.48
N ARG A 605 -9.76 11.40 -2.21
CA ARG A 605 -10.96 10.81 -1.61
C ARG A 605 -10.59 9.79 -0.56
N MET A 606 -11.55 9.46 0.29
CA MET A 606 -11.42 8.35 1.22
C MET A 606 -11.29 7.02 0.46
N GLY A 607 -10.19 6.32 0.73
CA GLY A 607 -10.01 4.92 0.41
C GLY A 607 -10.53 4.07 1.57
N ARG A 608 -9.71 3.16 2.10
CA ARG A 608 -10.09 2.24 3.18
C ARG A 608 -9.83 2.87 4.56
N PRO A 609 -10.74 2.69 5.54
CA PRO A 609 -10.42 2.98 6.93
C PRO A 609 -9.22 2.17 7.42
N GLU A 610 -8.61 2.65 8.49
CA GLU A 610 -7.66 1.94 9.33
C GLU A 610 -8.27 0.68 9.96
N LYS A 611 -7.41 -0.23 10.38
CA LYS A 611 -7.81 -1.52 10.92
C LYS A 611 -6.98 -1.87 12.16
N SER A 612 -7.64 -2.38 13.19
CA SER A 612 -7.01 -2.90 14.40
C SER A 612 -7.93 -3.94 15.04
N GLU A 613 -7.91 -5.16 14.52
CA GLU A 613 -8.81 -6.23 14.95
C GLU A 613 -8.18 -7.63 14.87
N ARG A 614 -8.74 -8.57 15.63
CA ARG A 614 -8.31 -9.97 15.59
C ARG A 614 -8.72 -10.61 14.26
N LYS A 615 -7.76 -11.13 13.49
CA LYS A 615 -8.06 -11.91 12.28
C LYS A 615 -8.37 -13.34 12.66
N SER A 616 -9.61 -13.77 12.41
CA SER A 616 -10.03 -15.11 12.77
C SER A 616 -11.13 -15.63 11.86
N MET A 617 -11.30 -16.96 11.84
CA MET A 617 -12.55 -17.55 11.36
C MET A 617 -13.67 -17.20 12.35
N LYS A 618 -14.85 -16.81 11.85
CA LYS A 618 -15.98 -16.35 12.68
C LYS A 618 -16.34 -17.35 13.79
N GLY A 619 -15.82 -17.06 15.00
CA GLY A 619 -16.06 -17.77 16.24
C GLY A 619 -15.39 -19.14 16.40
N ILE A 620 -14.35 -19.47 15.62
CA ILE A 620 -13.76 -20.83 15.61
C ILE A 620 -12.54 -20.92 16.52
N HIS A 621 -12.47 -22.00 17.29
CA HIS A 621 -11.39 -22.24 18.27
C HIS A 621 -10.52 -23.43 17.88
N THR A 622 -11.06 -24.40 17.15
CA THR A 622 -10.33 -25.59 16.70
C THR A 622 -10.62 -25.90 15.24
N LEU A 623 -9.61 -26.39 14.52
CA LEU A 623 -9.74 -26.97 13.19
C LEU A 623 -10.07 -28.47 13.26
N PHE A 624 -11.01 -28.84 14.14
CA PHE A 624 -11.56 -30.19 14.22
C PHE A 624 -12.95 -30.23 13.54
N PRO A 625 -13.21 -31.16 12.61
CA PRO A 625 -14.49 -31.26 11.91
C PRO A 625 -15.58 -31.84 12.81
N LEU A 626 -16.76 -31.19 12.82
CA LEU A 626 -17.88 -31.53 13.70
C LEU A 626 -19.10 -32.11 12.97
N SER A 627 -19.03 -32.34 11.65
CA SER A 627 -20.19 -32.65 10.78
C SER A 627 -21.14 -31.46 10.61
N ASP A 628 -21.76 -31.41 9.44
CA ASP A 628 -22.91 -30.56 9.09
C ASP A 628 -24.12 -30.75 10.03
N LYS A 629 -24.34 -31.95 10.58
CA LYS A 629 -25.44 -32.27 11.50
C LYS A 629 -25.46 -31.44 12.80
N VAL A 630 -24.32 -30.87 13.20
CA VAL A 630 -24.23 -29.96 14.36
C VAL A 630 -24.93 -28.61 14.10
N GLY A 631 -25.16 -28.30 12.82
CA GLY A 631 -25.80 -27.07 12.37
C GLY A 631 -24.91 -25.82 12.51
N ASN A 632 -25.46 -24.67 12.11
CA ASN A 632 -24.74 -23.40 11.94
C ASN A 632 -23.98 -22.90 13.17
N SER A 633 -24.41 -23.32 14.36
CA SER A 633 -23.73 -22.98 15.62
C SER A 633 -22.30 -23.53 15.72
N ARG A 634 -22.02 -24.67 15.06
CA ARG A 634 -20.72 -25.40 15.11
C ARG A 634 -20.23 -25.61 16.55
N ALA A 635 -21.18 -25.75 17.48
CA ALA A 635 -20.91 -25.85 18.91
C ALA A 635 -20.45 -27.27 19.24
N VAL A 636 -19.36 -27.36 20.00
CA VAL A 636 -18.80 -28.65 20.42
C VAL A 636 -19.78 -29.39 21.33
N GLU A 637 -20.52 -28.70 22.21
CA GLU A 637 -21.54 -29.29 23.08
C GLU A 637 -22.59 -30.09 22.29
N LYS A 638 -23.08 -29.56 21.17
CA LYS A 638 -24.03 -30.28 20.30
C LYS A 638 -23.41 -31.52 19.64
N ALA A 639 -22.13 -31.45 19.28
CA ALA A 639 -21.42 -32.64 18.77
C ALA A 639 -21.29 -33.74 19.84
N ILE A 640 -21.21 -33.37 21.12
CA ILE A 640 -21.22 -34.30 22.26
C ILE A 640 -22.59 -34.94 22.43
N GLU A 641 -23.67 -34.15 22.32
CA GLU A 641 -25.06 -34.65 22.38
C GLU A 641 -25.34 -35.69 21.29
N LEU A 642 -24.86 -35.45 20.05
CA LEU A 642 -24.96 -36.41 18.95
C LEU A 642 -24.15 -37.70 19.19
N GLY A 643 -23.11 -37.64 20.02
CA GLY A 643 -22.28 -38.78 20.38
C GLY A 643 -21.31 -39.21 19.28
N LYS A 644 -21.83 -39.80 18.20
CA LYS A 644 -21.07 -40.24 17.01
C LYS A 644 -21.39 -39.33 15.82
N ILE A 645 -20.36 -38.80 15.18
CA ILE A 645 -20.47 -37.90 14.03
C ILE A 645 -19.77 -38.49 12.81
N LYS A 646 -20.22 -38.13 11.61
CA LYS A 646 -19.59 -38.54 10.34
C LYS A 646 -18.65 -37.42 9.89
N ILE A 647 -17.36 -37.72 9.76
CA ILE A 647 -16.33 -36.74 9.39
C ILE A 647 -15.45 -37.29 8.27
N GLU A 648 -14.99 -36.43 7.38
CA GLU A 648 -13.99 -36.76 6.37
C GLU A 648 -12.60 -36.47 6.93
N VAL A 649 -11.76 -37.50 7.04
CA VAL A 649 -10.42 -37.41 7.65
C VAL A 649 -9.42 -38.35 6.99
N CYS A 650 -8.14 -37.98 7.02
CA CYS A 650 -7.06 -38.89 6.64
C CYS A 650 -6.86 -40.00 7.68
N ARG A 651 -6.45 -41.18 7.20
CA ARG A 651 -6.06 -42.33 8.02
C ARG A 651 -4.55 -42.35 8.16
N LYS A 652 -4.08 -42.72 9.34
CA LYS A 652 -2.67 -42.87 9.66
C LYS A 652 -2.40 -44.30 10.12
N LYS A 653 -1.19 -44.78 9.87
CA LYS A 653 -0.73 -46.10 10.31
C LYS A 653 0.46 -45.95 11.24
N CYS A 654 0.43 -46.68 12.34
CA CYS A 654 1.56 -46.81 13.24
C CYS A 654 2.61 -47.75 12.64
N MET A 655 3.84 -47.29 12.44
CA MET A 655 4.92 -48.15 11.91
C MET A 655 5.45 -49.17 12.93
N ASN A 656 5.30 -48.91 14.23
CA ASN A 656 5.72 -49.85 15.28
C ASN A 656 4.76 -51.05 15.45
N CYS A 657 3.45 -50.82 15.61
CA CYS A 657 2.47 -51.89 15.89
C CYS A 657 1.41 -52.11 14.80
N GLY A 658 1.48 -51.40 13.67
CA GLY A 658 0.56 -51.57 12.54
C GLY A 658 -0.85 -50.99 12.72
N LYS A 659 -1.20 -50.47 13.91
CA LYS A 659 -2.52 -49.93 14.22
C LYS A 659 -2.89 -48.74 13.32
N VAL A 660 -4.11 -48.75 12.78
CA VAL A 660 -4.68 -47.64 12.01
C VAL A 660 -5.42 -46.69 12.95
N THR A 661 -5.20 -45.39 12.80
CA THR A 661 -5.76 -44.33 13.65
C THR A 661 -5.95 -43.04 12.84
N LEU A 662 -6.59 -42.04 13.45
CA LEU A 662 -6.64 -40.65 12.93
C LEU A 662 -5.72 -39.69 13.71
N PHE A 663 -5.20 -40.13 14.86
CA PHE A 663 -4.34 -39.33 15.74
C PHE A 663 -2.88 -39.41 15.35
N HIS A 664 -2.10 -38.38 15.66
CA HIS A 664 -0.65 -38.31 15.40
C HIS A 664 0.18 -39.27 16.25
N GLN A 665 -0.33 -39.62 17.43
CA GLN A 665 0.25 -40.66 18.27
C GLN A 665 -0.60 -41.93 18.23
N CYS A 666 0.08 -43.07 18.20
CA CYS A 666 -0.57 -44.37 18.29
C CYS A 666 -1.19 -44.55 19.69
N PRO A 667 -2.50 -44.79 19.81
CA PRO A 667 -3.16 -44.96 21.11
C PRO A 667 -2.78 -46.28 21.82
N GLN A 668 -1.97 -47.14 21.21
CA GLN A 668 -1.54 -48.42 21.80
C GLN A 668 -0.08 -48.39 22.28
N CYS A 669 0.84 -47.82 21.51
CA CYS A 669 2.27 -47.82 21.83
C CYS A 669 2.90 -46.42 21.92
N GLY A 670 2.14 -45.36 21.68
CA GLY A 670 2.60 -43.97 21.79
C GLY A 670 3.50 -43.47 20.65
N SER A 671 3.95 -44.34 19.74
CA SER A 671 4.78 -43.91 18.61
C SER A 671 4.03 -42.98 17.66
N HIS A 672 4.76 -42.13 16.95
CA HIS A 672 4.20 -41.29 15.91
C HIS A 672 3.67 -42.16 14.74
N THR A 673 2.67 -41.63 14.03
CA THR A 673 1.96 -42.36 12.96
C THR A 673 2.10 -41.66 11.63
N GLU A 674 2.22 -42.40 10.55
CA GLU A 674 2.41 -41.85 9.20
C GLU A 674 1.10 -41.77 8.43
N PHE A 675 0.98 -40.76 7.57
CA PHE A 675 -0.18 -40.57 6.69
C PHE A 675 -0.31 -41.72 5.68
N GLN A 676 -1.54 -42.04 5.31
CA GLN A 676 -1.83 -43.07 4.32
C GLN A 676 -2.90 -42.56 3.35
N LYS A 677 -2.76 -42.89 2.07
CA LYS A 677 -3.84 -42.76 1.10
C LYS A 677 -4.78 -43.97 1.19
N ILE A 678 -6.00 -43.82 0.69
CA ILE A 678 -7.03 -44.85 0.68
C ILE A 678 -7.62 -45.05 -0.70
N CYS A 679 -7.80 -46.31 -1.11
CA CYS A 679 -8.60 -46.65 -2.27
C CYS A 679 -10.09 -46.67 -1.88
N GLU A 680 -10.92 -45.79 -2.45
CA GLU A 680 -12.35 -45.76 -2.11
C GLU A 680 -13.12 -47.02 -2.52
N ASN A 681 -12.64 -47.74 -3.53
CA ASN A 681 -13.25 -49.00 -4.00
C ASN A 681 -12.85 -50.19 -3.11
N CYS A 682 -11.55 -50.32 -2.86
CA CYS A 682 -10.92 -51.44 -2.18
C CYS A 682 -10.92 -51.31 -0.65
N LYS A 683 -11.09 -50.08 -0.15
CA LYS A 683 -10.94 -49.65 1.25
C LYS A 683 -9.57 -49.97 1.89
N LYS A 684 -8.56 -50.33 1.09
CA LYS A 684 -7.17 -50.55 1.53
C LYS A 684 -6.40 -49.24 1.65
N LEU A 685 -5.43 -49.23 2.56
CA LEU A 685 -4.52 -48.13 2.81
C LEU A 685 -3.20 -48.34 2.08
N PHE A 686 -2.63 -47.26 1.59
CA PHE A 686 -1.39 -47.23 0.82
C PHE A 686 -0.47 -46.12 1.34
N PRO A 687 0.86 -46.25 1.16
CA PRO A 687 1.81 -45.17 1.38
C PRO A 687 1.47 -43.91 0.56
N MET A 688 2.05 -42.77 0.95
CA MET A 688 1.73 -41.48 0.33
C MET A 688 2.29 -41.33 -1.09
N GLU A 689 3.35 -42.07 -1.40
CA GLU A 689 4.07 -42.06 -2.68
C GLU A 689 3.29 -42.73 -3.81
N GLU A 690 2.33 -43.61 -3.48
CA GLU A 690 1.51 -44.27 -4.49
C GLU A 690 0.38 -43.34 -4.96
N GLU A 691 0.23 -43.19 -6.28
CA GLU A 691 -0.88 -42.41 -6.86
C GLU A 691 -2.09 -43.27 -7.22
N ASN A 692 -1.86 -44.51 -7.64
CA ASN A 692 -2.91 -45.40 -8.13
C ASN A 692 -2.93 -46.72 -7.36
N CYS A 693 -4.11 -47.23 -7.11
CA CYS A 693 -4.30 -48.50 -6.43
C CYS A 693 -3.77 -49.66 -7.29
N SER A 694 -2.81 -50.42 -6.77
CA SER A 694 -2.26 -51.63 -7.41
C SER A 694 -3.29 -52.74 -7.68
N GLN A 695 -4.47 -52.71 -7.05
CA GLN A 695 -5.51 -53.73 -7.25
C GLN A 695 -6.61 -53.32 -8.24
N CYS A 696 -6.87 -52.03 -8.45
CA CYS A 696 -8.00 -51.59 -9.29
C CYS A 696 -7.70 -50.43 -10.23
N GLY A 697 -6.47 -49.92 -10.24
CA GLY A 697 -6.00 -48.85 -11.12
C GLY A 697 -6.58 -47.46 -10.84
N ARG A 698 -7.50 -47.31 -9.89
CA ARG A 698 -8.08 -46.00 -9.53
C ARG A 698 -7.09 -45.15 -8.74
N THR A 699 -7.15 -43.85 -8.96
CA THR A 699 -6.42 -42.85 -8.18
C THR A 699 -6.80 -42.91 -6.70
N LEU A 700 -5.79 -42.95 -5.85
CA LEU A 700 -5.92 -43.00 -4.41
C LEU A 700 -6.36 -41.64 -3.86
N LYS A 701 -7.08 -41.64 -2.73
CA LYS A 701 -7.55 -40.43 -2.05
C LYS A 701 -6.81 -40.24 -0.74
N TYR A 702 -6.58 -38.99 -0.34
CA TYR A 702 -5.91 -38.68 0.94
C TYR A 702 -6.80 -38.92 2.16
N SER A 703 -8.11 -38.93 1.99
CA SER A 703 -9.07 -39.00 3.08
C SER A 703 -10.31 -39.79 2.68
N SER A 704 -11.10 -40.17 3.68
CA SER A 704 -12.39 -40.82 3.49
C SER A 704 -13.32 -40.50 4.65
N GLU A 705 -14.62 -40.69 4.43
CA GLU A 705 -15.61 -40.53 5.48
C GLU A 705 -15.48 -41.62 6.57
N ALA A 706 -15.63 -41.20 7.82
CA ALA A 706 -15.48 -42.02 9.01
C ALA A 706 -16.56 -41.68 10.04
N ILE A 707 -17.13 -42.69 10.70
CA ILE A 707 -17.95 -42.50 11.91
C ILE A 707 -17.00 -42.39 13.11
N PHE A 708 -17.01 -41.24 13.79
CA PHE A 708 -16.12 -40.93 14.90
C PHE A 708 -16.92 -40.72 16.20
N ASN A 709 -16.53 -41.41 17.27
CA ASN A 709 -17.14 -41.25 18.60
C ASN A 709 -16.56 -40.02 19.30
N PHE A 710 -17.13 -38.87 18.97
CA PHE A 710 -16.68 -37.57 19.45
C PHE A 710 -16.87 -37.40 20.96
N LYS A 711 -18.02 -37.82 21.50
CA LYS A 711 -18.31 -37.76 22.95
C LYS A 711 -17.27 -38.52 23.77
N ASN A 712 -16.91 -39.73 23.36
CA ASN A 712 -15.88 -40.49 24.08
C ASN A 712 -14.51 -39.81 23.99
N HIS A 713 -14.13 -39.37 22.78
CA HIS A 713 -12.84 -38.71 22.57
C HIS A 713 -12.67 -37.46 23.44
N ILE A 714 -13.65 -36.55 23.43
CA ILE A 714 -13.53 -35.31 24.20
C ILE A 714 -13.55 -35.58 25.71
N ASN A 715 -14.36 -36.52 26.20
CA ASN A 715 -14.40 -36.87 27.62
C ASN A 715 -13.07 -37.46 28.10
N LEU A 716 -12.41 -38.29 27.28
CA LEU A 716 -11.06 -38.79 27.56
C LEU A 716 -10.07 -37.62 27.64
N LYS A 717 -10.08 -36.71 26.66
CA LYS A 717 -9.16 -35.57 26.63
C LYS A 717 -9.35 -34.59 27.78
N LEU A 718 -10.58 -34.34 28.19
CA LEU A 718 -10.87 -33.50 29.37
C LEU A 718 -10.34 -34.12 30.66
N LYS A 719 -10.45 -35.44 30.81
CA LYS A 719 -9.86 -36.18 31.94
C LYS A 719 -8.33 -36.15 31.92
N GLU A 720 -7.71 -36.44 30.77
CA GLU A 720 -6.25 -36.42 30.60
C GLU A 720 -5.65 -35.04 30.89
N THR A 721 -6.33 -33.97 30.48
CA THR A 721 -5.84 -32.58 30.62
C THR A 721 -6.32 -31.86 31.88
N ASN A 722 -7.15 -32.52 32.70
CA ASN A 722 -7.84 -31.94 33.84
C ASN A 722 -8.50 -30.58 33.50
N GLN A 723 -9.24 -30.54 32.37
CA GLN A 723 -9.96 -29.35 31.90
C GLN A 723 -11.48 -29.60 31.86
N TYR A 724 -12.24 -28.50 31.79
CA TYR A 724 -13.68 -28.52 31.57
C TYR A 724 -14.02 -27.95 30.19
N ILE A 725 -15.19 -28.28 29.66
CA ILE A 725 -15.67 -27.75 28.38
C ILE A 725 -15.99 -26.26 28.55
N PRO A 726 -15.36 -25.36 27.78
CA PRO A 726 -15.71 -23.95 27.81
C PRO A 726 -17.08 -23.71 27.16
N LYS A 727 -17.93 -22.89 27.78
CA LYS A 727 -19.31 -22.57 27.31
C LYS A 727 -19.40 -22.09 25.85
N LYS A 728 -18.33 -21.49 25.31
CA LYS A 728 -18.27 -21.00 23.93
C LYS A 728 -17.14 -21.69 23.19
N PHE A 729 -17.25 -23.01 22.97
CA PHE A 729 -16.28 -23.79 22.21
C PHE A 729 -16.86 -24.25 20.86
N LYS A 730 -16.18 -23.91 19.77
CA LYS A 730 -16.64 -24.16 18.40
C LYS A 730 -15.53 -24.72 17.51
N GLY A 731 -15.90 -25.69 16.69
CA GLY A 731 -15.06 -26.28 15.64
C GLY A 731 -15.49 -25.87 14.24
N ILE A 732 -15.14 -26.66 13.22
CA ILE A 732 -15.49 -26.43 11.82
C ILE A 732 -16.46 -27.50 11.32
N PHE A 733 -17.14 -27.27 10.19
CA PHE A 733 -18.00 -28.31 9.60
C PHE A 733 -17.20 -29.46 9.02
N GLY A 734 -16.19 -29.12 8.22
CA GLY A 734 -15.30 -30.05 7.54
C GLY A 734 -13.98 -29.37 7.24
N LEU A 735 -12.95 -30.17 7.02
CA LEU A 735 -11.62 -29.71 6.67
C LEU A 735 -11.56 -29.34 5.18
N THR A 736 -10.81 -28.30 4.85
CA THR A 736 -10.65 -27.83 3.46
C THR A 736 -9.27 -28.14 2.89
N ASN A 737 -8.30 -28.55 3.70
CA ASN A 737 -6.98 -28.97 3.21
C ASN A 737 -7.07 -30.34 2.52
N GLU A 738 -6.17 -30.58 1.57
CA GLU A 738 -6.11 -31.81 0.77
C GLU A 738 -6.04 -33.07 1.66
N LEU A 739 -5.17 -33.03 2.68
CA LEU A 739 -4.97 -34.15 3.59
C LEU A 739 -6.12 -34.36 4.59
N LYS A 740 -7.05 -33.41 4.78
CA LYS A 740 -8.12 -33.50 5.81
C LYS A 740 -7.61 -33.97 7.19
N VAL A 741 -6.51 -33.39 7.67
CA VAL A 741 -5.94 -33.69 8.98
C VAL A 741 -6.57 -32.78 10.05
N PRO A 742 -7.27 -33.34 11.05
CA PRO A 742 -7.88 -32.54 12.11
C PRO A 742 -6.82 -32.06 13.11
N GLU A 743 -6.98 -30.83 13.60
CA GLU A 743 -6.16 -30.31 14.70
C GLU A 743 -6.50 -31.02 16.02
N PRO A 744 -5.52 -31.31 16.91
CA PRO A 744 -5.80 -31.79 18.26
C PRO A 744 -6.79 -30.90 19.02
N ILE A 745 -7.87 -31.49 19.53
CA ILE A 745 -8.99 -30.76 20.14
C ILE A 745 -8.58 -30.02 21.43
N GLU A 746 -7.53 -30.50 22.10
CA GLU A 746 -6.92 -29.91 23.29
C GLU A 746 -6.47 -28.46 23.03
N LYS A 747 -5.89 -28.18 21.85
CA LYS A 747 -5.52 -26.81 21.44
C LYS A 747 -6.77 -25.91 21.40
N GLY A 748 -7.88 -26.46 20.88
CA GLY A 748 -9.18 -25.80 20.86
C GLY A 748 -9.73 -25.43 22.24
N ILE A 749 -9.63 -26.35 23.20
CA ILE A 749 -10.05 -26.15 24.59
C ILE A 749 -9.27 -24.99 25.21
N LEU A 750 -7.94 -24.98 25.04
CA LEU A 750 -7.06 -23.93 25.53
C LEU A 750 -7.38 -22.58 24.87
N ARG A 751 -7.63 -22.55 23.55
CA ARG A 751 -8.02 -21.32 22.84
C ARG A 751 -9.36 -20.76 23.34
N ALA A 752 -10.37 -21.61 23.51
CA ALA A 752 -11.68 -21.20 24.02
C ALA A 752 -11.61 -20.71 25.47
N LYS A 753 -10.80 -21.33 26.33
CA LYS A 753 -10.53 -20.87 27.71
C LYS A 753 -9.93 -19.47 27.73
N ASN A 754 -8.97 -19.20 26.84
CA ASN A 754 -8.26 -17.93 26.74
C ASN A 754 -8.96 -16.90 25.81
N LYS A 755 -10.16 -17.20 25.29
CA LYS A 755 -10.94 -16.33 24.40
C LYS A 755 -10.14 -15.88 23.17
N VAL A 756 -9.33 -16.76 22.61
CA VAL A 756 -8.61 -16.55 21.35
C VAL A 756 -9.17 -17.46 20.26
N LEU A 757 -9.13 -16.97 19.03
CA LEU A 757 -9.71 -17.66 17.87
C LEU A 757 -8.59 -18.07 16.92
N VAL A 758 -8.83 -19.16 16.19
CA VAL A 758 -7.86 -19.72 15.26
C VAL A 758 -8.14 -19.27 13.81
N TYR A 759 -7.08 -19.10 13.03
CA TYR A 759 -7.16 -18.90 11.58
C TYR A 759 -7.03 -20.23 10.82
N LYS A 760 -7.24 -20.22 9.50
CA LYS A 760 -7.23 -21.43 8.67
C LYS A 760 -5.89 -22.18 8.69
N THR A 761 -4.78 -21.49 8.99
CA THR A 761 -3.42 -22.04 9.09
C THR A 761 -3.02 -22.42 10.52
N ALA A 762 -4.00 -22.61 11.42
CA ALA A 762 -3.81 -22.95 12.83
C ALA A 762 -3.12 -21.88 13.72
N GLU A 763 -2.74 -20.74 13.15
CA GLU A 763 -2.21 -19.57 13.86
C GLU A 763 -3.31 -18.71 14.51
N ILE A 764 -2.93 -17.87 15.48
CA ILE A 764 -3.73 -16.76 16.01
C ILE A 764 -3.18 -15.48 15.40
N ARG A 765 -4.01 -14.72 14.68
CA ARG A 765 -3.58 -13.55 13.92
C ARG A 765 -4.26 -12.26 14.39
N TYR A 766 -3.55 -11.16 14.25
CA TYR A 766 -4.05 -9.80 14.49
C TYR A 766 -3.82 -8.97 13.22
N ASP A 767 -4.89 -8.39 12.68
CA ASP A 767 -4.82 -7.51 11.51
C ASP A 767 -4.75 -6.06 12.02
N ALA A 768 -3.61 -5.41 11.79
CA ALA A 768 -3.42 -3.99 12.04
C ALA A 768 -3.03 -3.29 10.73
N THR A 769 -3.42 -2.03 10.57
CA THR A 769 -2.82 -1.14 9.57
C THR A 769 -1.43 -0.75 10.05
N ASP A 770 -0.40 -1.13 9.30
CA ASP A 770 0.97 -0.74 9.52
C ASP A 770 1.26 0.64 8.90
N ILE A 771 2.02 1.44 9.65
CA ILE A 771 2.41 2.80 9.29
C ILE A 771 3.92 2.92 9.53
N PRO A 772 4.69 3.51 8.60
CA PRO A 772 6.13 3.65 8.78
C PRO A 772 6.46 4.60 9.93
N LEU A 773 7.48 4.25 10.70
CA LEU A 773 8.07 5.11 11.72
C LEU A 773 9.58 4.88 11.76
N THR A 774 10.36 5.92 11.50
CA THR A 774 11.83 5.85 11.52
C THR A 774 12.42 6.32 12.84
N HIS A 775 11.77 7.28 13.50
CA HIS A 775 12.24 7.89 14.76
C HIS A 775 11.05 8.21 15.65
N PHE A 776 11.22 8.13 16.97
CA PHE A 776 10.14 8.31 17.94
C PHE A 776 10.65 9.00 19.20
N LYS A 777 9.78 9.76 19.87
CA LYS A 777 10.09 10.26 21.21
C LYS A 777 9.62 9.23 22.25
N PRO A 778 10.37 8.95 23.33
CA PRO A 778 9.95 8.00 24.37
C PRO A 778 8.53 8.26 24.88
N LYS A 779 8.15 9.53 25.07
CA LYS A 779 6.80 9.93 25.50
C LYS A 779 5.68 9.59 24.50
N GLU A 780 5.97 9.49 23.20
CA GLU A 780 4.98 9.17 22.16
C GLU A 780 4.53 7.71 22.22
N ILE A 781 5.41 6.81 22.70
CA ILE A 781 5.15 5.37 22.80
C ILE A 781 4.92 4.88 24.23
N GLY A 782 4.97 5.79 25.22
CA GLY A 782 4.73 5.47 26.63
C GLY A 782 5.82 4.61 27.27
N VAL A 783 7.09 4.80 26.87
CA VAL A 783 8.24 4.02 27.37
C VAL A 783 9.23 4.92 28.10
N SER A 784 9.75 4.44 29.24
CA SER A 784 10.78 5.18 29.99
C SER A 784 12.16 5.12 29.33
N THR A 785 13.00 6.12 29.59
CA THR A 785 14.39 6.15 29.10
C THR A 785 15.21 4.96 29.63
N SER A 786 14.93 4.47 30.84
CA SER A 786 15.56 3.26 31.39
C SER A 786 15.18 1.98 30.64
N GLN A 787 13.91 1.83 30.24
CA GLN A 787 13.49 0.67 29.45
C GLN A 787 14.13 0.69 28.06
N LEU A 788 14.23 1.86 27.42
CA LEU A 788 14.91 2.01 26.14
C LEU A 788 16.39 1.62 26.22
N LYS A 789 17.09 2.03 27.28
CA LYS A 789 18.49 1.61 27.52
C LYS A 789 18.61 0.10 27.66
N ASN A 790 17.68 -0.54 28.38
CA ASN A 790 17.65 -2.00 28.50
C ASN A 790 17.37 -2.72 27.17
N LEU A 791 16.70 -2.04 26.23
CA LEU A 791 16.45 -2.53 24.88
C LEU A 791 17.62 -2.25 23.91
N GLY A 792 18.67 -1.53 24.36
CA GLY A 792 19.86 -1.21 23.56
C GLY A 792 19.87 0.20 22.96
N TYR A 793 18.88 1.04 23.23
CA TYR A 793 18.90 2.45 22.80
C TYR A 793 19.75 3.29 23.76
N THR A 794 20.92 3.72 23.30
CA THR A 794 21.91 4.46 24.12
C THR A 794 21.99 5.95 23.78
N TYR A 795 21.89 6.28 22.49
CA TYR A 795 22.01 7.64 21.96
C TYR A 795 20.79 8.01 21.12
N ASP A 796 20.49 9.31 21.06
CA ASP A 796 19.50 9.89 20.15
C ASP A 796 20.06 10.02 18.73
N TYR A 797 19.25 10.48 17.78
CA TYR A 797 19.66 10.60 16.37
C TYR A 797 20.83 11.57 16.11
N LYS A 798 21.17 12.43 17.08
CA LYS A 798 22.32 13.36 17.05
C LYS A 798 23.54 12.81 17.78
N GLY A 799 23.51 11.57 18.25
CA GLY A 799 24.57 10.95 19.03
C GLY A 799 24.63 11.41 20.49
N GLN A 800 23.60 12.09 21.00
CA GLN A 800 23.57 12.51 22.40
C GLN A 800 23.00 11.40 23.29
N PRO A 801 23.52 11.18 24.51
CA PRO A 801 22.99 10.16 25.41
C PRO A 801 21.50 10.37 25.70
N ILE A 802 20.73 9.27 25.70
CA ILE A 802 19.30 9.33 26.05
C ILE A 802 19.15 9.63 27.54
N SER A 803 18.54 10.77 27.84
CA SER A 803 18.33 11.30 29.19
C SER A 803 16.93 11.89 29.40
N ARG A 804 16.26 12.34 28.33
CA ARG A 804 14.93 12.96 28.36
C ARG A 804 13.92 12.19 27.52
N ASP A 805 12.64 12.34 27.84
CA ASP A 805 11.53 11.66 27.16
C ASP A 805 11.04 12.37 25.89
N ASP A 806 11.62 13.54 25.58
CA ASP A 806 11.33 14.37 24.41
C ASP A 806 12.42 14.31 23.32
N GLN A 807 13.53 13.61 23.58
CA GLN A 807 14.56 13.30 22.58
C GLN A 807 13.98 12.40 21.48
N ILE A 808 14.50 12.55 20.25
CA ILE A 808 14.06 11.82 19.04
C ILE A 808 15.01 10.65 18.76
#